data_AF-A0A5C6CX40-F1
#
_entry.id   AF-A0A5C6CX40-F1
#
_cell.length_a   1.000
_cell.length_b   1.000
_cell.length_c   1.000
_cell.angle_alpha   90.00
_cell.angle_beta   90.00
_cell.angle_gamma   90.00
#
_symmetry.space_group_name_H-M   'P 1'
#
loop_
_entity.id
_entity.type
_entity.pdbx_description
1 polymer ?
#
loop_
_entity_poly.entity_id
_entity_poly.type
_entity_poly.pdbx_seq_one_letter_code
_entity_poly.pdbx_strand_id
1 'polypeptide(L)'
;MYIQSGRFASLVVVFFLVNLPIKANAAVTYIPTSTTNTVGAASGLLDWNDGNDIGSVDGSIANDGLWRFRSTQGGDNGTWEATGSSSLAEDAVEIKTTATGLSNGNYDVYVFYRSDVGSNNWKIRAGLSSNPNLNTVYDRTGTDGIAGSLALSGASQLTFNGTAPTEDAQQNLLYAIIGQMNVTNGTLSVFVDDFPASTTGSANDRSWYDGIGYDIFVPPVTVQSVMSGLASSASTWSNNMPPIETNDYQVVASHTVTVNADFPGKTLEVQSGGAVDISADAANFLNLTIRAGGNLTESVSGDFALGDIGAQFFGLLTLEQDLTFNMDAGSDFFLDMQLDGPGNLNFNSNGPGSDLYLSAAGGHDGIIRFNGTGSSVQLTEADDFNVLEMNSTGDNKVVFAGTAASGGGTLIFNQSGVIDHAATQVAPPSTAPRLQSVNELEVNGDVTVDLSTTFPGNERRFLVSRDLRGTGDITINGTPTDPTGGSITHNEFELGSTGQPTTATISEFSGTITANNFVDIEIRNNLPNARIVIDNNARLEMGWGAIDPNQNLILGEVQVNSGGALEVGYEDNDDHNVGKLQLTSSGSRAGSLTLASGSTTIMQVNGTAANEFDSIVAEGDVTLAGTLQILVNPDGSGGTNPIYAPTLGDTFDIVSAVASSLPTDFDHSFTVDGGDLTMWQSAYGVDATADADGDGDSDGADFLAWQRSFGDTSAPAGTITGTFALSVVDPGNVMSGAGLAFQINYTSTLVQLEVVAGPLTTLAAVPEPSSVVLVLIALVGLGVRRNH
;
A
#
# COMPACT_ATOMS: atom_id res chain seq x y z
N MET A 1 7.87 -7.14 -19.84
CA MET A 1 7.24 -7.19 -21.18
C MET A 1 6.08 -6.20 -21.23
N TYR A 2 6.36 -5.02 -21.79
CA TYR A 2 5.48 -3.95 -22.29
C TYR A 2 4.17 -3.52 -21.58
N ILE A 3 4.23 -2.25 -21.16
CA ILE A 3 3.20 -1.29 -20.75
C ILE A 3 2.18 -1.00 -21.89
N GLN A 4 0.91 -0.77 -21.52
CA GLN A 4 0.03 0.30 -22.06
C GLN A 4 -0.97 0.70 -20.96
N SER A 5 -0.81 1.82 -20.25
CA SER A 5 -1.18 3.21 -20.60
C SER A 5 -2.66 3.47 -20.93
N GLY A 6 -3.35 4.06 -19.94
CA GLY A 6 -4.21 5.24 -20.12
C GLY A 6 -5.67 5.02 -20.51
N ARG A 7 -6.58 5.45 -19.62
CA ARG A 7 -7.67 6.40 -19.93
C ARG A 7 -8.43 6.81 -18.67
N PHE A 8 -8.45 8.12 -18.42
CA PHE A 8 -9.49 8.80 -17.64
C PHE A 8 -10.87 8.37 -18.16
N ALA A 9 -11.70 7.80 -17.29
CA ALA A 9 -13.12 7.66 -17.52
C ALA A 9 -13.88 7.88 -16.21
N SER A 10 -14.57 9.02 -16.19
CA SER A 10 -15.80 9.31 -15.45
C SER A 10 -15.94 8.78 -14.02
N LEU A 11 -16.00 9.75 -13.11
CA LEU A 11 -16.79 9.73 -11.88
C LEU A 11 -18.17 9.09 -12.15
N VAL A 12 -18.26 7.78 -11.99
CA VAL A 12 -19.53 7.09 -11.80
C VAL A 12 -19.86 7.35 -10.35
N VAL A 13 -20.85 8.22 -10.14
CA VAL A 13 -21.62 8.24 -8.90
C VAL A 13 -22.13 6.82 -8.71
N VAL A 14 -21.43 6.05 -7.89
CA VAL A 14 -21.96 4.81 -7.34
C VAL A 14 -23.13 5.29 -6.47
N PHE A 15 -24.34 5.22 -7.03
CA PHE A 15 -25.52 5.16 -6.20
C PHE A 15 -25.24 4.11 -5.14
N PHE A 16 -25.36 4.49 -3.87
CA PHE A 16 -25.57 3.54 -2.78
C PHE A 16 -26.73 2.63 -3.20
N LEU A 17 -26.40 1.53 -3.86
CA LEU A 17 -27.24 0.35 -3.84
C LEU A 17 -27.23 -0.03 -2.37
N VAL A 18 -28.41 0.07 -1.78
CA VAL A 18 -28.74 -0.55 -0.52
C VAL A 18 -28.21 -1.97 -0.59
N ASN A 19 -27.03 -2.21 -0.02
CA ASN A 19 -26.61 -3.54 0.38
C ASN A 19 -27.72 -3.97 1.34
N LEU A 20 -28.67 -4.76 0.85
CA LEU A 20 -29.56 -5.48 1.75
C LEU A 20 -28.62 -6.26 2.67
N PRO A 21 -28.65 -6.00 3.99
CA PRO A 21 -27.69 -6.61 4.90
C PRO A 21 -27.75 -8.12 4.75
N ILE A 22 -26.58 -8.75 4.71
CA ILE A 22 -26.46 -10.20 4.89
C ILE A 22 -27.13 -10.51 6.23
N LYS A 23 -28.30 -11.16 6.20
CA LYS A 23 -28.94 -11.65 7.41
C LYS A 23 -28.20 -12.92 7.86
N ALA A 24 -27.11 -12.73 8.61
CA ALA A 24 -26.54 -13.82 9.37
C ALA A 24 -27.62 -14.43 10.29
N ASN A 25 -27.67 -15.76 10.39
CA ASN A 25 -28.60 -16.50 11.27
C ASN A 25 -30.10 -16.38 10.95
N ALA A 26 -30.50 -15.95 9.74
CA ALA A 26 -31.90 -16.07 9.33
C ALA A 26 -32.36 -17.54 9.33
N ALA A 27 -33.59 -17.79 9.80
CA ALA A 27 -34.22 -19.11 9.77
C ALA A 27 -34.91 -19.32 8.41
N VAL A 28 -34.12 -19.68 7.41
CA VAL A 28 -34.57 -19.80 6.02
C VAL A 28 -35.28 -21.14 5.81
N THR A 29 -36.44 -21.10 5.17
CA THR A 29 -37.04 -22.32 4.62
C THR A 29 -36.44 -22.57 3.25
N TYR A 30 -35.59 -23.60 3.16
CA TYR A 30 -34.99 -24.02 1.89
C TYR A 30 -35.92 -24.97 1.14
N ILE A 31 -36.07 -24.73 -0.15
CA ILE A 31 -36.79 -25.59 -1.08
C ILE A 31 -35.79 -26.03 -2.16
N PRO A 32 -35.42 -27.32 -2.18
CA PRO A 32 -34.59 -27.85 -3.25
C PRO A 32 -35.35 -27.77 -4.56
N THR A 33 -34.60 -27.54 -5.63
CA THR A 33 -35.16 -27.68 -6.97
C THR A 33 -35.53 -29.14 -7.25
N SER A 34 -36.51 -29.34 -8.13
CA SER A 34 -36.94 -30.66 -8.54
C SER A 34 -37.71 -30.57 -9.85
N THR A 35 -37.96 -31.72 -10.46
CA THR A 35 -38.80 -31.81 -11.65
C THR A 35 -40.28 -31.47 -11.41
N THR A 36 -40.69 -31.26 -10.16
CA THR A 36 -42.09 -31.00 -9.77
C THR A 36 -42.39 -29.54 -9.43
N ASN A 37 -41.38 -28.78 -9.03
CA ASN A 37 -41.52 -27.38 -8.62
C ASN A 37 -40.77 -26.40 -9.52
N THR A 38 -39.91 -26.89 -10.42
CA THR A 38 -39.22 -26.10 -11.45
C THR A 38 -39.84 -26.38 -12.81
N VAL A 39 -39.98 -25.39 -13.70
CA VAL A 39 -40.44 -25.54 -15.10
C VAL A 39 -39.80 -24.46 -15.97
N GLY A 40 -39.85 -24.56 -17.29
CA GLY A 40 -39.48 -23.44 -18.18
C GLY A 40 -40.36 -22.21 -17.91
N ALA A 41 -39.75 -21.05 -17.71
CA ALA A 41 -40.44 -19.83 -17.27
C ALA A 41 -41.49 -19.35 -18.29
N ALA A 42 -41.16 -19.43 -19.59
CA ALA A 42 -42.03 -19.01 -20.67
C ALA A 42 -43.02 -20.11 -21.11
N SER A 43 -42.58 -21.38 -21.12
CA SER A 43 -43.36 -22.51 -21.64
C SER A 43 -44.34 -23.08 -20.61
N GLY A 44 -44.00 -23.01 -19.31
CA GLY A 44 -44.67 -23.77 -18.25
C GLY A 44 -44.55 -25.29 -18.41
N LEU A 45 -43.64 -25.75 -19.28
CA LEU A 45 -43.37 -27.15 -19.58
C LEU A 45 -42.00 -27.55 -19.00
N LEU A 46 -41.70 -28.85 -19.07
CA LEU A 46 -40.40 -29.39 -18.70
C LEU A 46 -39.41 -29.09 -19.84
N ASP A 47 -38.72 -27.95 -19.77
CA ASP A 47 -37.69 -27.54 -20.73
C ASP A 47 -36.30 -27.99 -20.25
N TRP A 48 -36.16 -29.29 -20.06
CA TRP A 48 -34.91 -29.92 -19.61
C TRP A 48 -34.72 -31.32 -20.17
N ASN A 49 -33.49 -31.81 -20.15
CA ASN A 49 -33.19 -33.23 -20.37
C ASN A 49 -33.07 -33.97 -19.02
N ASP A 50 -33.78 -35.11 -18.90
CA ASP A 50 -33.52 -36.10 -17.85
C ASP A 50 -32.31 -36.94 -18.30
N GLY A 51 -31.17 -36.69 -17.67
CA GLY A 51 -29.90 -37.28 -18.04
C GLY A 51 -28.96 -37.29 -16.87
N ASN A 52 -29.16 -38.23 -15.95
CA ASN A 52 -28.05 -38.66 -15.12
C ASN A 52 -27.08 -39.44 -16.03
N ASP A 53 -26.17 -38.72 -16.70
CA ASP A 53 -25.10 -39.33 -17.51
C ASP A 53 -24.11 -40.05 -16.58
N ILE A 54 -24.53 -41.18 -16.03
CA ILE A 54 -23.68 -42.16 -15.37
C ILE A 54 -22.87 -42.82 -16.50
N GLY A 55 -21.78 -42.17 -16.90
CA GLY A 55 -20.77 -42.75 -17.78
C GLY A 55 -20.17 -41.86 -18.87
N SER A 56 -20.64 -40.61 -19.07
CA SER A 56 -19.98 -39.67 -19.99
C SER A 56 -19.01 -38.80 -19.22
N VAL A 57 -17.76 -38.80 -19.67
CA VAL A 57 -16.77 -37.75 -19.38
C VAL A 57 -17.42 -36.39 -19.67
N ASP A 58 -17.20 -35.40 -18.81
CA ASP A 58 -17.60 -33.99 -19.01
C ASP A 58 -17.57 -33.61 -20.50
N GLY A 59 -18.73 -33.23 -21.06
CA GLY A 59 -18.79 -32.57 -22.38
C GLY A 59 -19.46 -33.29 -23.56
N SER A 60 -20.39 -34.23 -23.38
CA SER A 60 -21.27 -34.66 -24.50
C SER A 60 -22.50 -33.77 -24.64
N ILE A 61 -22.26 -32.56 -25.11
CA ILE A 61 -23.24 -31.51 -25.41
C ILE A 61 -24.04 -31.72 -26.71
N ALA A 62 -25.36 -31.64 -26.63
CA ALA A 62 -26.15 -31.06 -27.71
C ALA A 62 -26.39 -29.59 -27.31
N ASN A 63 -26.13 -28.64 -28.22
CA ASN A 63 -26.53 -27.25 -28.02
C ASN A 63 -28.04 -27.16 -28.23
N ASP A 64 -28.81 -27.55 -27.21
CA ASP A 64 -30.26 -27.63 -27.25
C ASP A 64 -30.94 -26.50 -26.47
N GLY A 65 -30.16 -25.70 -25.73
CA GLY A 65 -30.66 -24.58 -24.92
C GLY A 65 -31.49 -25.03 -23.73
N LEU A 66 -31.25 -26.25 -23.21
CA LEU A 66 -32.02 -26.83 -22.11
C LEU A 66 -31.16 -27.04 -20.87
N TRP A 67 -31.79 -26.87 -19.70
CA TRP A 67 -31.17 -27.25 -18.43
C TRP A 67 -31.08 -28.77 -18.29
N ARG A 68 -30.13 -29.24 -17.47
CA ARG A 68 -29.98 -30.67 -17.14
C ARG A 68 -30.22 -30.91 -15.66
N PHE A 69 -30.99 -31.95 -15.35
CA PHE A 69 -31.23 -32.36 -13.96
C PHE A 69 -30.20 -33.39 -13.51
N ARG A 70 -29.42 -33.07 -12.48
CA ARG A 70 -28.43 -33.97 -11.88
C ARG A 70 -29.02 -34.61 -10.62
N SER A 71 -29.67 -35.76 -10.76
CA SER A 71 -30.37 -36.42 -9.65
C SER A 71 -29.47 -37.06 -8.57
N THR A 72 -28.15 -37.12 -8.79
CA THR A 72 -27.16 -37.74 -7.88
C THR A 72 -26.04 -36.80 -7.45
N GLN A 73 -26.12 -35.52 -7.81
CA GLN A 73 -25.18 -34.47 -7.38
C GLN A 73 -25.97 -33.36 -6.65
N GLY A 74 -25.33 -32.73 -5.67
CA GLY A 74 -25.92 -31.63 -4.89
C GLY A 74 -26.93 -32.01 -3.80
N GLY A 75 -27.03 -33.30 -3.42
CA GLY A 75 -27.86 -33.79 -2.31
C GLY A 75 -28.99 -34.73 -2.73
N ASP A 76 -29.90 -35.06 -1.80
CA ASP A 76 -30.93 -36.10 -1.97
C ASP A 76 -32.00 -35.81 -3.05
N ASN A 77 -32.09 -34.57 -3.57
CA ASN A 77 -33.15 -34.12 -4.49
C ASN A 77 -32.66 -33.49 -5.80
N GLY A 78 -31.35 -33.47 -6.09
CA GLY A 78 -30.76 -33.07 -7.38
C GLY A 78 -30.56 -31.56 -7.62
N THR A 79 -29.73 -31.23 -8.62
CA THR A 79 -29.33 -29.85 -9.00
C THR A 79 -29.52 -29.62 -10.50
N TRP A 80 -29.87 -28.40 -10.91
CA TRP A 80 -29.94 -28.01 -12.31
C TRP A 80 -28.59 -27.46 -12.80
N GLU A 81 -28.12 -27.95 -13.94
CA GLU A 81 -26.89 -27.49 -14.58
C GLU A 81 -27.18 -26.96 -15.99
N ALA A 82 -26.58 -25.81 -16.30
CA ALA A 82 -26.37 -25.32 -17.66
C ALA A 82 -24.85 -25.17 -17.88
N THR A 83 -24.32 -25.72 -18.98
CA THR A 83 -22.88 -25.79 -19.22
C THR A 83 -22.53 -25.78 -20.71
N GLY A 84 -21.73 -24.78 -21.11
CA GLY A 84 -21.16 -24.73 -22.45
C GLY A 84 -20.21 -25.92 -22.73
N SER A 85 -20.00 -26.20 -24.01
CA SER A 85 -18.98 -27.17 -24.42
C SER A 85 -17.67 -26.51 -24.80
N SER A 86 -16.63 -27.34 -24.96
CA SER A 86 -15.39 -26.94 -25.62
C SER A 86 -15.58 -26.47 -27.08
N SER A 87 -16.77 -26.65 -27.68
CA SER A 87 -17.01 -26.38 -29.11
C SER A 87 -18.08 -25.31 -29.42
N LEU A 88 -18.99 -24.99 -28.48
CA LEU A 88 -20.11 -24.05 -28.63
C LEU A 88 -20.61 -23.57 -27.25
N ALA A 89 -21.02 -22.29 -27.18
CA ALA A 89 -21.76 -21.73 -26.05
C ALA A 89 -23.18 -22.32 -25.98
N GLU A 90 -23.63 -22.65 -24.76
CA GLU A 90 -25.00 -23.03 -24.42
C GLU A 90 -25.65 -21.81 -23.75
N ASP A 91 -26.91 -21.52 -24.10
CA ASP A 91 -27.76 -20.47 -23.52
C ASP A 91 -29.08 -21.16 -23.16
N ALA A 92 -29.18 -21.60 -21.91
CA ALA A 92 -30.31 -22.36 -21.44
C ALA A 92 -31.54 -21.46 -21.27
N VAL A 93 -32.74 -21.98 -21.49
CA VAL A 93 -33.96 -21.19 -21.26
C VAL A 93 -34.12 -20.83 -19.79
N GLU A 94 -34.59 -19.61 -19.50
CA GLU A 94 -34.95 -19.23 -18.13
C GLU A 94 -35.95 -20.23 -17.52
N ILE A 95 -35.65 -20.72 -16.33
CA ILE A 95 -36.49 -21.63 -15.55
C ILE A 95 -37.13 -20.89 -14.37
N LYS A 96 -38.24 -21.44 -13.89
CA LYS A 96 -39.04 -20.89 -12.81
C LYS A 96 -39.26 -21.94 -11.75
N THR A 97 -38.75 -21.71 -10.54
CA THR A 97 -39.05 -22.54 -9.36
C THR A 97 -40.15 -21.89 -8.53
N THR A 98 -41.16 -22.67 -8.17
CA THR A 98 -42.34 -22.19 -7.44
C THR A 98 -42.45 -22.86 -6.07
N ALA A 99 -42.50 -22.04 -5.03
CA ALA A 99 -42.89 -22.44 -3.69
C ALA A 99 -44.41 -22.26 -3.53
N THR A 100 -45.10 -23.23 -2.92
CA THR A 100 -46.57 -23.22 -2.73
C THR A 100 -46.94 -23.50 -1.28
N GLY A 101 -48.12 -23.03 -0.85
CA GLY A 101 -48.63 -23.26 0.51
C GLY A 101 -48.12 -22.22 1.53
N LEU A 102 -47.59 -21.10 1.05
CA LEU A 102 -47.12 -20.01 1.91
C LEU A 102 -48.31 -19.26 2.52
N SER A 103 -48.13 -18.73 3.72
CA SER A 103 -49.06 -17.74 4.28
C SER A 103 -48.95 -16.41 3.53
N ASN A 104 -49.97 -15.56 3.66
CA ASN A 104 -49.86 -14.20 3.13
C ASN A 104 -48.87 -13.38 3.96
N GLY A 105 -47.96 -12.68 3.31
CA GLY A 105 -46.92 -11.89 3.97
C GLY A 105 -45.81 -11.45 3.01
N ASN A 106 -44.93 -10.58 3.50
CA ASN A 106 -43.70 -10.23 2.79
C ASN A 106 -42.61 -11.25 3.14
N TYR A 107 -41.82 -11.63 2.14
CA TYR A 107 -40.74 -12.60 2.29
C TYR A 107 -39.45 -12.03 1.72
N ASP A 108 -38.34 -12.21 2.44
CA ASP A 108 -37.02 -12.15 1.84
C ASP A 108 -36.83 -13.45 1.05
N VAL A 109 -36.33 -13.32 -0.17
CA VAL A 109 -36.23 -14.44 -1.11
C VAL A 109 -34.78 -14.64 -1.51
N TYR A 110 -34.36 -15.89 -1.53
CA TYR A 110 -32.98 -16.29 -1.76
C TYR A 110 -32.88 -17.24 -2.95
N VAL A 111 -31.78 -17.13 -3.69
CA VAL A 111 -31.34 -18.15 -4.65
C VAL A 111 -30.16 -18.91 -4.05
N PHE A 112 -30.15 -20.24 -4.22
CA PHE A 112 -29.05 -21.11 -3.86
C PHE A 112 -28.40 -21.67 -5.13
N TYR A 113 -27.09 -21.53 -5.23
CA TYR A 113 -26.30 -21.93 -6.39
C TYR A 113 -24.94 -22.44 -5.97
N ARG A 114 -24.27 -23.17 -6.85
CA ARG A 114 -22.96 -23.76 -6.56
C ARG A 114 -21.87 -23.08 -7.36
N SER A 115 -20.72 -22.89 -6.73
CA SER A 115 -19.49 -22.48 -7.39
C SER A 115 -18.34 -23.38 -7.02
N ASP A 116 -17.41 -23.55 -7.96
CA ASP A 116 -16.14 -24.25 -7.76
C ASP A 116 -15.42 -23.71 -6.51
N VAL A 117 -14.78 -24.61 -5.76
CA VAL A 117 -13.89 -24.23 -4.63
C VAL A 117 -12.51 -23.79 -5.13
N GLY A 118 -12.14 -24.18 -6.35
CA GLY A 118 -10.89 -23.81 -7.00
C GLY A 118 -10.90 -22.43 -7.65
N SER A 119 -10.24 -22.32 -8.81
CA SER A 119 -10.00 -21.05 -9.50
C SER A 119 -11.19 -20.56 -10.33
N ASN A 120 -12.24 -21.36 -10.51
CA ASN A 120 -13.38 -20.95 -11.36
C ASN A 120 -14.41 -20.17 -10.52
N ASN A 121 -15.01 -19.16 -11.13
CA ASN A 121 -16.08 -18.35 -10.53
C ASN A 121 -17.38 -18.60 -11.31
N TRP A 122 -18.15 -19.60 -10.88
CA TRP A 122 -19.40 -19.96 -11.55
C TRP A 122 -20.51 -19.00 -11.17
N LYS A 123 -21.36 -18.70 -12.15
CA LYS A 123 -22.31 -17.58 -12.10
C LYS A 123 -23.72 -18.08 -12.31
N ILE A 124 -24.68 -17.35 -11.76
CA ILE A 124 -26.10 -17.59 -11.98
C ILE A 124 -26.81 -16.26 -12.15
N ARG A 125 -27.90 -16.23 -12.90
CA ARG A 125 -28.81 -15.08 -12.90
C ARG A 125 -30.09 -15.44 -12.18
N ALA A 126 -30.59 -14.55 -11.33
CA ALA A 126 -31.84 -14.78 -10.63
C ALA A 126 -32.66 -13.50 -10.42
N GLY A 127 -33.98 -13.65 -10.37
CA GLY A 127 -34.93 -12.55 -10.18
C GLY A 127 -36.30 -13.01 -9.68
N LEU A 128 -37.09 -12.04 -9.21
CA LEU A 128 -38.48 -12.25 -8.75
C LEU A 128 -39.52 -12.08 -9.86
N SER A 129 -39.07 -11.73 -11.06
CA SER A 129 -39.87 -11.62 -12.28
C SER A 129 -39.07 -12.19 -13.45
N SER A 130 -39.76 -12.80 -14.42
CA SER A 130 -39.12 -13.28 -15.65
C SER A 130 -38.45 -12.12 -16.38
N ASN A 131 -37.14 -12.26 -16.60
CA ASN A 131 -36.34 -11.34 -17.39
C ASN A 131 -35.18 -12.11 -18.04
N PRO A 132 -35.48 -12.97 -19.04
CA PRO A 132 -34.48 -13.82 -19.65
C PRO A 132 -33.28 -13.02 -20.15
N ASN A 133 -32.08 -13.53 -19.89
CA ASN A 133 -30.78 -12.94 -20.16
C ASN A 133 -30.43 -11.65 -19.39
N LEU A 134 -31.35 -11.12 -18.59
CA LEU A 134 -31.23 -9.80 -17.96
C LEU A 134 -31.54 -9.82 -16.45
N ASN A 135 -31.77 -10.99 -15.86
CA ASN A 135 -31.81 -11.16 -14.41
C ASN A 135 -30.45 -10.78 -13.78
N THR A 136 -30.48 -10.35 -12.52
CA THR A 136 -29.29 -9.96 -11.76
C THR A 136 -28.30 -11.12 -11.70
N VAL A 137 -27.02 -10.83 -11.96
CA VAL A 137 -25.92 -11.80 -11.91
C VAL A 137 -25.45 -11.95 -10.45
N TYR A 138 -25.26 -13.20 -10.03
CA TYR A 138 -24.68 -13.58 -8.75
C TYR A 138 -23.50 -14.53 -8.98
N ASP A 139 -22.42 -14.33 -8.23
CA ASP A 139 -21.16 -15.08 -8.37
C ASP A 139 -20.47 -15.29 -6.99
N ARG A 140 -19.33 -15.97 -6.93
CA ARG A 140 -18.64 -16.23 -5.65
C ARG A 140 -17.85 -15.02 -5.14
N THR A 141 -17.27 -14.23 -6.04
CA THR A 141 -16.25 -13.22 -5.70
C THR A 141 -16.74 -11.78 -5.77
N GLY A 142 -17.93 -11.53 -6.31
CA GLY A 142 -18.44 -10.18 -6.57
C GLY A 142 -17.80 -9.50 -7.77
N THR A 143 -17.04 -10.24 -8.60
CA THR A 143 -16.28 -9.66 -9.71
C THR A 143 -17.16 -9.31 -10.89
N ASP A 144 -18.20 -10.10 -11.13
CA ASP A 144 -19.09 -9.95 -12.29
C ASP A 144 -20.54 -9.62 -11.89
N GLY A 145 -20.89 -9.82 -10.63
CA GLY A 145 -22.23 -9.64 -10.10
C GLY A 145 -22.21 -9.43 -8.59
N ILE A 146 -23.32 -9.72 -7.93
CA ILE A 146 -23.42 -9.67 -6.47
C ILE A 146 -22.80 -10.95 -5.89
N ALA A 147 -21.83 -10.79 -4.97
CA ALA A 147 -21.19 -11.92 -4.31
C ALA A 147 -22.20 -12.70 -3.44
N GLY A 148 -22.22 -14.02 -3.60
CA GLY A 148 -22.95 -14.95 -2.75
C GLY A 148 -22.20 -15.25 -1.45
N SER A 149 -22.96 -15.56 -0.41
CA SER A 149 -22.44 -16.01 0.90
C SER A 149 -22.49 -17.52 1.02
N LEU A 150 -21.58 -18.12 1.80
CA LEU A 150 -21.60 -19.55 2.09
C LEU A 150 -22.85 -19.92 2.90
N ALA A 151 -23.61 -20.90 2.43
CA ALA A 151 -24.89 -21.26 3.03
C ALA A 151 -24.75 -22.03 4.35
N LEU A 152 -23.72 -22.87 4.46
CA LEU A 152 -23.59 -23.89 5.52
C LEU A 152 -22.31 -23.74 6.36
N SER A 153 -21.52 -22.70 6.13
CA SER A 153 -20.29 -22.43 6.88
C SER A 153 -19.95 -20.93 6.90
N GLY A 154 -19.10 -20.51 7.83
CA GLY A 154 -18.72 -19.10 8.02
C GLY A 154 -19.72 -18.29 8.85
N ALA A 155 -19.44 -16.99 9.04
CA ALA A 155 -20.21 -16.09 9.90
C ALA A 155 -21.60 -15.73 9.36
N SER A 156 -21.81 -15.88 8.05
CA SER A 156 -23.06 -15.64 7.35
C SER A 156 -23.85 -16.91 7.05
N GLN A 157 -23.53 -18.03 7.72
CA GLN A 157 -24.29 -19.27 7.56
C GLN A 157 -25.77 -19.08 7.90
N LEU A 158 -26.63 -19.78 7.17
CA LEU A 158 -28.07 -19.77 7.40
C LEU A 158 -28.45 -20.87 8.40
N THR A 159 -29.52 -20.62 9.17
CA THR A 159 -30.22 -21.69 9.88
C THR A 159 -31.42 -22.12 9.03
N PHE A 160 -31.74 -23.41 9.04
CA PHE A 160 -32.78 -23.94 8.16
C PHE A 160 -34.01 -24.42 8.92
N ASN A 161 -35.17 -23.94 8.50
CA ASN A 161 -36.46 -24.46 8.95
C ASN A 161 -36.77 -25.74 8.17
N GLY A 162 -36.39 -26.88 8.74
CA GLY A 162 -36.58 -28.21 8.13
C GLY A 162 -35.26 -28.81 7.63
N THR A 163 -35.29 -29.52 6.51
CA THR A 163 -34.09 -30.16 5.96
C THR A 163 -33.18 -29.11 5.34
N ALA A 164 -31.96 -28.99 5.86
CA ALA A 164 -30.91 -28.15 5.29
C ALA A 164 -30.41 -28.72 3.94
N PRO A 165 -29.90 -27.87 3.04
CA PRO A 165 -29.16 -28.35 1.87
C PRO A 165 -27.87 -29.05 2.30
N THR A 166 -27.23 -29.76 1.37
CA THR A 166 -25.96 -30.48 1.61
C THR A 166 -24.81 -29.85 0.85
N GLU A 167 -23.65 -29.72 1.51
CA GLU A 167 -22.40 -29.32 0.83
C GLU A 167 -21.83 -30.44 -0.04
N ASP A 168 -21.03 -30.03 -1.04
CA ASP A 168 -20.16 -30.91 -1.82
C ASP A 168 -18.69 -30.53 -1.55
N ALA A 169 -17.80 -31.52 -1.39
CA ALA A 169 -16.39 -31.25 -1.13
C ALA A 169 -15.66 -30.53 -2.28
N GLN A 170 -16.23 -30.53 -3.48
CA GLN A 170 -15.65 -29.88 -4.67
C GLN A 170 -16.33 -28.56 -5.05
N GLN A 171 -17.44 -28.20 -4.39
CA GLN A 171 -18.23 -27.04 -4.76
C GLN A 171 -18.84 -26.38 -3.53
N ASN A 172 -18.67 -25.08 -3.39
CA ASN A 172 -19.32 -24.29 -2.35
C ASN A 172 -20.79 -24.09 -2.68
N LEU A 173 -21.69 -24.40 -1.75
CA LEU A 173 -23.06 -23.93 -1.80
C LEU A 173 -23.15 -22.47 -1.34
N LEU A 174 -23.50 -21.60 -2.29
CA LEU A 174 -23.69 -20.18 -2.07
C LEU A 174 -25.16 -19.84 -2.04
N TYR A 175 -25.48 -18.76 -1.33
CA TYR A 175 -26.79 -18.12 -1.37
C TYR A 175 -26.65 -16.62 -1.59
N ALA A 176 -27.66 -16.03 -2.21
CA ALA A 176 -27.81 -14.59 -2.30
C ALA A 176 -29.28 -14.18 -2.12
N ILE A 177 -29.52 -13.03 -1.48
CA ILE A 177 -30.85 -12.44 -1.44
C ILE A 177 -31.14 -11.79 -2.81
N ILE A 178 -32.25 -12.21 -3.43
CA ILE A 178 -32.65 -11.72 -4.76
C ILE A 178 -33.71 -10.62 -4.68
N GLY A 179 -34.27 -10.40 -3.50
CA GLY A 179 -35.21 -9.33 -3.21
C GLY A 179 -36.32 -9.75 -2.27
N GLN A 180 -37.38 -8.95 -2.23
CA GLN A 180 -38.55 -9.17 -1.39
C GLN A 180 -39.80 -9.40 -2.22
N MET A 181 -40.62 -10.38 -1.82
CA MET A 181 -41.88 -10.69 -2.48
C MET A 181 -43.04 -10.65 -1.49
N ASN A 182 -44.10 -9.90 -1.82
CA ASN A 182 -45.37 -9.96 -1.11
C ASN A 182 -46.22 -11.11 -1.64
N VAL A 183 -46.40 -12.15 -0.84
CA VAL A 183 -47.21 -13.32 -1.18
C VAL A 183 -48.65 -13.07 -0.72
N THR A 184 -49.59 -13.15 -1.66
CA THR A 184 -51.03 -12.93 -1.39
C THR A 184 -51.92 -14.12 -1.78
N ASN A 185 -51.38 -15.06 -2.57
CA ASN A 185 -52.07 -16.22 -3.11
C ASN A 185 -51.39 -17.55 -2.69
N GLY A 186 -50.54 -17.49 -1.66
CA GLY A 186 -49.79 -18.64 -1.14
C GLY A 186 -48.73 -19.23 -2.06
N THR A 187 -48.27 -18.48 -3.06
CA THR A 187 -47.22 -18.89 -3.99
C THR A 187 -46.12 -17.83 -4.11
N LEU A 188 -44.88 -18.28 -4.21
CA LEU A 188 -43.70 -17.47 -4.50
C LEU A 188 -42.95 -18.11 -5.68
N SER A 189 -42.39 -17.30 -6.57
CA SER A 189 -41.64 -17.81 -7.72
C SER A 189 -40.32 -17.08 -7.89
N VAL A 190 -39.28 -17.85 -8.20
CA VAL A 190 -37.96 -17.33 -8.57
C VAL A 190 -37.66 -17.76 -9.99
N PHE A 191 -37.23 -16.79 -10.78
CA PHE A 191 -36.82 -16.96 -12.17
C PHE A 191 -35.31 -17.03 -12.18
N VAL A 192 -34.79 -18.10 -12.76
CA VAL A 192 -33.37 -18.42 -12.79
C VAL A 192 -32.95 -18.61 -14.21
N ASP A 193 -31.83 -17.99 -14.55
CA ASP A 193 -31.23 -18.09 -15.86
C ASP A 193 -29.75 -18.42 -15.74
N ASP A 194 -29.19 -18.98 -16.80
CA ASP A 194 -27.76 -19.24 -16.86
C ASP A 194 -26.98 -17.96 -17.20
N PHE A 195 -25.65 -18.07 -17.14
CA PHE A 195 -24.75 -17.07 -17.68
C PHE A 195 -23.97 -17.70 -18.84
N PRO A 196 -24.41 -17.51 -20.09
CA PRO A 196 -23.86 -18.24 -21.23
C PRO A 196 -22.38 -17.91 -21.43
N ALA A 197 -21.59 -18.92 -21.78
CA ALA A 197 -20.17 -18.76 -22.10
C ALA A 197 -19.99 -17.76 -23.26
N SER A 198 -19.20 -16.70 -23.05
CA SER A 198 -19.04 -15.61 -24.04
C SER A 198 -18.18 -15.99 -25.25
N THR A 199 -17.42 -17.09 -25.19
CA THR A 199 -16.53 -17.56 -26.27
C THR A 199 -16.45 -19.09 -26.35
N THR A 200 -16.16 -19.61 -27.54
CA THR A 200 -15.88 -21.04 -27.78
C THR A 200 -14.63 -21.47 -27.02
N GLY A 201 -14.75 -22.47 -26.13
CA GLY A 201 -13.62 -23.03 -25.36
C GLY A 201 -13.66 -22.80 -23.85
N SER A 202 -14.62 -22.01 -23.33
CA SER A 202 -14.80 -21.83 -21.89
C SER A 202 -15.66 -22.95 -21.27
N ALA A 203 -15.15 -24.19 -21.27
CA ALA A 203 -15.84 -25.36 -20.67
C ALA A 203 -16.04 -25.25 -19.14
N ASN A 204 -15.59 -24.15 -18.53
CA ASN A 204 -15.61 -23.90 -17.10
C ASN A 204 -16.60 -22.79 -16.69
N ASP A 205 -17.26 -22.10 -17.62
CA ASP A 205 -18.37 -21.19 -17.30
C ASP A 205 -19.64 -22.02 -17.15
N ARG A 206 -19.93 -22.41 -15.90
CA ARG A 206 -21.08 -23.24 -15.54
C ARG A 206 -22.09 -22.43 -14.72
N SER A 207 -23.36 -22.77 -14.85
CA SER A 207 -24.43 -22.32 -13.95
C SER A 207 -25.05 -23.52 -13.25
N TRP A 208 -24.90 -23.56 -11.93
CA TRP A 208 -25.39 -24.66 -11.09
C TRP A 208 -26.43 -24.12 -10.12
N TYR A 209 -27.68 -24.49 -10.34
CA TYR A 209 -28.83 -24.00 -9.60
C TYR A 209 -29.39 -25.10 -8.68
N ASP A 210 -29.34 -24.84 -7.38
CA ASP A 210 -29.60 -25.85 -6.35
C ASP A 210 -31.02 -25.72 -5.77
N GLY A 211 -31.44 -24.50 -5.44
CA GLY A 211 -32.63 -24.27 -4.64
C GLY A 211 -33.07 -22.82 -4.56
N ILE A 212 -34.24 -22.61 -3.98
CA ILE A 212 -34.65 -21.29 -3.49
C ILE A 212 -34.84 -21.36 -1.99
N GLY A 213 -34.71 -20.22 -1.32
CA GLY A 213 -35.11 -20.09 0.07
C GLY A 213 -36.00 -18.89 0.27
N TYR A 214 -36.74 -18.92 1.36
CA TYR A 214 -37.45 -17.73 1.83
C TYR A 214 -37.45 -17.66 3.35
N ASP A 215 -37.50 -16.43 3.85
CA ASP A 215 -37.77 -16.11 5.24
C ASP A 215 -38.86 -15.03 5.29
N ILE A 216 -39.68 -15.01 6.34
CA ILE A 216 -40.68 -13.96 6.52
C ILE A 216 -39.93 -12.64 6.73
N PHE A 217 -40.17 -11.67 5.85
CA PHE A 217 -39.63 -10.33 6.03
C PHE A 217 -40.41 -9.61 7.14
N VAL A 218 -39.77 -9.54 8.31
CA VAL A 218 -40.19 -8.64 9.38
C VAL A 218 -39.35 -7.37 9.24
N PRO A 219 -39.94 -6.22 8.84
CA PRO A 219 -39.19 -4.97 8.81
C PRO A 219 -38.69 -4.67 10.23
N PRO A 220 -37.44 -4.16 10.37
CA PRO A 220 -36.95 -3.74 11.67
C PRO A 220 -37.93 -2.76 12.30
N VAL A 221 -38.34 -3.02 13.53
CA VAL A 221 -39.13 -2.06 14.29
C VAL A 221 -38.16 -1.03 14.83
N THR A 222 -38.38 0.25 14.54
CA THR A 222 -37.66 1.34 15.21
C THR A 222 -38.29 1.58 16.59
N VAL A 223 -37.49 1.41 17.63
CA VAL A 223 -37.89 1.53 19.03
C VAL A 223 -37.17 2.71 19.67
N GLN A 224 -37.91 3.67 20.21
CA GLN A 224 -37.33 4.88 20.80
C GLN A 224 -37.22 4.77 22.32
N SER A 225 -36.22 5.41 22.91
CA SER A 225 -36.16 5.58 24.36
C SER A 225 -37.33 6.47 24.83
N VAL A 226 -38.02 6.08 25.90
CA VAL A 226 -39.14 6.84 26.51
C VAL A 226 -38.78 7.45 27.86
N MET A 227 -37.63 7.07 28.40
CA MET A 227 -37.03 7.62 29.61
C MET A 227 -35.53 7.28 29.65
N SER A 228 -34.76 8.00 30.48
CA SER A 228 -33.42 7.55 30.85
C SER A 228 -33.46 6.27 31.67
N GLY A 229 -32.54 5.35 31.45
CA GLY A 229 -32.51 4.08 32.15
C GLY A 229 -31.61 3.04 31.49
N LEU A 230 -31.62 1.84 32.06
CA LEU A 230 -30.78 0.74 31.59
C LEU A 230 -31.27 0.22 30.23
N ALA A 231 -30.36 -0.05 29.30
CA ALA A 231 -30.68 -0.54 27.97
C ALA A 231 -31.44 -1.88 28.01
N SER A 232 -31.12 -2.80 28.92
CA SER A 232 -31.84 -4.07 29.04
C SER A 232 -33.23 -3.96 29.69
N SER A 233 -33.58 -2.80 30.26
CA SER A 233 -34.91 -2.60 30.85
C SER A 233 -35.93 -2.30 29.76
N ALA A 234 -36.97 -3.14 29.67
CA ALA A 234 -38.09 -2.93 28.77
C ALA A 234 -38.72 -1.54 28.93
N SER A 235 -38.77 -1.00 30.16
CA SER A 235 -39.39 0.31 30.43
C SER A 235 -38.62 1.50 29.84
N THR A 236 -37.34 1.32 29.49
CA THR A 236 -36.52 2.35 28.84
C THR A 236 -37.03 2.62 27.43
N TRP A 237 -37.71 1.66 26.81
CA TRP A 237 -38.03 1.64 25.40
C TRP A 237 -39.53 1.68 25.13
N SER A 238 -39.90 2.34 24.03
CA SER A 238 -41.28 2.41 23.56
C SER A 238 -41.88 1.01 23.41
N ASN A 239 -43.18 0.88 23.70
CA ASN A 239 -43.91 -0.40 23.66
C ASN A 239 -43.36 -1.51 24.59
N ASN A 240 -42.53 -1.16 25.58
CA ASN A 240 -41.86 -2.13 26.48
C ASN A 240 -41.04 -3.18 25.72
N MET A 241 -40.36 -2.76 24.64
CA MET A 241 -39.54 -3.64 23.80
C MET A 241 -38.06 -3.47 24.12
N PRO A 242 -37.45 -4.32 24.98
CA PRO A 242 -36.01 -4.27 25.21
C PRO A 242 -35.22 -4.65 23.93
N PRO A 243 -33.91 -4.34 23.87
CA PRO A 243 -33.03 -4.65 22.74
C PRO A 243 -33.08 -6.11 22.29
N ILE A 244 -33.27 -6.33 20.97
CA ILE A 244 -33.18 -7.62 20.27
C ILE A 244 -32.60 -7.42 18.87
N GLU A 245 -32.00 -8.48 18.32
CA GLU A 245 -31.16 -8.44 17.10
C GLU A 245 -31.88 -8.00 15.82
N THR A 246 -33.22 -8.00 15.82
CA THR A 246 -34.02 -7.64 14.64
C THR A 246 -34.43 -6.18 14.59
N ASN A 247 -34.30 -5.43 15.70
CA ASN A 247 -34.86 -4.09 15.83
C ASN A 247 -33.78 -3.01 15.85
N ASP A 248 -34.17 -1.81 15.39
CA ASP A 248 -33.35 -0.62 15.44
C ASP A 248 -33.79 0.24 16.64
N TYR A 249 -32.85 0.81 17.36
CA TYR A 249 -33.10 1.55 18.60
C TYR A 249 -32.60 2.98 18.49
N GLN A 250 -33.38 3.92 19.02
CA GLN A 250 -33.03 5.34 19.01
C GLN A 250 -33.05 5.93 20.41
N VAL A 251 -31.94 6.54 20.82
CA VAL A 251 -31.90 7.37 22.03
C VAL A 251 -32.26 8.79 21.66
N VAL A 252 -33.46 9.21 22.04
CA VAL A 252 -33.99 10.54 21.70
C VAL A 252 -33.52 11.62 22.68
N ALA A 253 -33.76 12.88 22.32
CA ALA A 253 -33.36 14.05 23.09
C ALA A 253 -33.76 13.98 24.57
N SER A 254 -32.87 14.43 25.46
CA SER A 254 -33.00 14.46 26.93
C SER A 254 -32.99 13.11 27.63
N HIS A 255 -32.82 11.99 26.91
CA HIS A 255 -32.65 10.67 27.51
C HIS A 255 -31.18 10.25 27.53
N THR A 256 -30.80 9.61 28.62
CA THR A 256 -29.53 8.89 28.77
C THR A 256 -29.82 7.41 28.93
N VAL A 257 -29.36 6.60 27.99
CA VAL A 257 -29.50 5.13 28.07
C VAL A 257 -28.17 4.55 28.53
N THR A 258 -28.21 3.81 29.64
CA THR A 258 -27.02 3.15 30.19
C THR A 258 -26.89 1.75 29.63
N VAL A 259 -25.76 1.44 28.99
CA VAL A 259 -25.42 0.12 28.45
C VAL A 259 -24.41 -0.54 29.40
N ASN A 260 -24.81 -1.64 30.04
CA ASN A 260 -24.02 -2.30 31.09
C ASN A 260 -23.64 -3.75 30.75
N ALA A 261 -23.77 -4.10 29.47
CA ALA A 261 -23.41 -5.36 28.83
C ALA A 261 -23.55 -5.15 27.31
N ASP A 262 -23.20 -6.14 26.51
CA ASP A 262 -23.41 -6.13 25.05
C ASP A 262 -24.82 -5.68 24.66
N PHE A 263 -24.91 -4.84 23.63
CA PHE A 263 -26.16 -4.34 23.12
C PHE A 263 -26.69 -5.26 22.02
N PRO A 264 -27.75 -6.05 22.26
CA PRO A 264 -28.20 -7.06 21.30
C PRO A 264 -29.06 -6.45 20.18
N GLY A 265 -29.27 -5.14 20.14
CA GLY A 265 -30.05 -4.51 19.07
C GLY A 265 -29.28 -4.45 17.76
N LYS A 266 -30.00 -4.47 16.63
CA LYS A 266 -29.40 -4.39 15.29
C LYS A 266 -28.62 -3.10 15.09
N THR A 267 -29.24 -2.00 15.49
CA THR A 267 -28.70 -0.64 15.41
C THR A 267 -29.03 0.10 16.70
N LEU A 268 -28.09 0.86 17.23
CA LEU A 268 -28.33 1.89 18.24
C LEU A 268 -27.94 3.25 17.66
N GLU A 269 -28.91 4.15 17.56
CA GLU A 269 -28.72 5.48 17.03
C GLU A 269 -28.94 6.52 18.14
N VAL A 270 -27.92 7.32 18.42
CA VAL A 270 -27.99 8.39 19.40
C VAL A 270 -28.33 9.69 18.68
N GLN A 271 -29.58 10.11 18.82
CA GLN A 271 -30.10 11.31 18.17
C GLN A 271 -29.57 12.58 18.84
N SER A 272 -29.72 13.71 18.16
CA SER A 272 -29.41 15.03 18.72
C SER A 272 -30.03 15.22 20.11
N GLY A 273 -29.19 15.51 21.11
CA GLY A 273 -29.57 15.71 22.51
C GLY A 273 -29.84 14.43 23.31
N GLY A 274 -29.74 13.25 22.69
CA GLY A 274 -29.71 11.96 23.37
C GLY A 274 -28.29 11.58 23.78
N ALA A 275 -28.17 10.67 24.75
CA ALA A 275 -26.87 10.19 25.22
C ALA A 275 -26.88 8.69 25.51
N VAL A 276 -25.78 8.02 25.18
CA VAL A 276 -25.47 6.67 25.65
C VAL A 276 -24.32 6.75 26.63
N ASP A 277 -24.47 6.06 27.75
CA ASP A 277 -23.42 5.89 28.76
C ASP A 277 -23.10 4.40 28.91
N ILE A 278 -21.87 4.00 28.63
CA ILE A 278 -21.43 2.61 28.79
C ILE A 278 -20.86 2.44 30.20
N SER A 279 -21.52 1.63 31.02
CA SER A 279 -21.16 1.38 32.41
C SER A 279 -20.60 -0.03 32.63
N ALA A 280 -20.15 -0.68 31.56
CA ALA A 280 -19.43 -1.96 31.58
C ALA A 280 -18.01 -1.75 31.04
N ASP A 281 -17.08 -2.59 31.48
CA ASP A 281 -15.69 -2.63 31.02
C ASP A 281 -15.58 -3.01 29.54
N ALA A 282 -16.59 -3.68 28.99
CA ALA A 282 -16.76 -3.86 27.57
C ALA A 282 -18.22 -3.74 27.13
N ALA A 283 -18.44 -3.27 25.90
CA ALA A 283 -19.75 -3.36 25.26
C ALA A 283 -19.64 -3.57 23.75
N ASN A 284 -20.29 -4.62 23.26
CA ASN A 284 -20.39 -4.93 21.84
C ASN A 284 -21.64 -4.31 21.21
N PHE A 285 -21.49 -3.80 19.98
CA PHE A 285 -22.59 -3.29 19.15
C PHE A 285 -22.44 -3.82 17.73
N LEU A 286 -23.55 -4.18 17.08
CA LEU A 286 -23.52 -4.47 15.65
C LEU A 286 -23.38 -3.19 14.82
N ASN A 287 -24.24 -2.19 15.08
CA ASN A 287 -24.15 -0.85 14.52
C ASN A 287 -24.45 0.20 15.59
N LEU A 288 -23.53 1.13 15.81
CA LEU A 288 -23.69 2.28 16.69
C LEU A 288 -23.52 3.56 15.88
N THR A 289 -24.53 4.41 15.84
CA THR A 289 -24.49 5.69 15.13
C THR A 289 -24.66 6.84 16.10
N ILE A 290 -23.67 7.72 16.17
CA ILE A 290 -23.75 8.98 16.92
C ILE A 290 -24.06 10.09 15.94
N ARG A 291 -25.33 10.53 15.92
CA ARG A 291 -25.77 11.63 15.06
C ARG A 291 -25.21 12.96 15.54
N ALA A 292 -25.25 13.97 14.68
CA ALA A 292 -24.93 15.34 15.05
C ALA A 292 -25.67 15.76 16.33
N GLY A 293 -24.94 16.20 17.35
CA GLY A 293 -25.47 16.58 18.66
C GLY A 293 -25.88 15.43 19.60
N GLY A 294 -25.72 14.17 19.20
CA GLY A 294 -25.77 13.01 20.11
C GLY A 294 -24.47 12.87 20.92
N ASN A 295 -24.48 12.06 21.98
CA ASN A 295 -23.30 11.85 22.82
C ASN A 295 -23.08 10.38 23.21
N LEU A 296 -21.82 9.99 23.30
CA LEU A 296 -21.39 8.69 23.79
C LEU A 296 -20.35 8.92 24.89
N THR A 297 -20.58 8.32 26.06
CA THR A 297 -19.64 8.31 27.18
C THR A 297 -19.43 6.90 27.68
N GLU A 298 -18.32 6.70 28.36
CA GLU A 298 -18.15 5.59 29.30
C GLU A 298 -18.10 6.18 30.73
N SER A 299 -18.55 5.40 31.70
CA SER A 299 -18.54 5.75 33.12
C SER A 299 -17.83 4.72 33.99
N VAL A 300 -17.00 3.88 33.36
CA VAL A 300 -16.20 2.86 34.03
C VAL A 300 -14.85 3.42 34.45
N SER A 301 -14.15 2.64 35.26
CA SER A 301 -12.78 2.96 35.65
C SER A 301 -11.86 1.81 35.29
N GLY A 302 -10.65 2.11 34.84
CA GLY A 302 -9.72 1.11 34.33
C GLY A 302 -9.89 0.86 32.83
N ASP A 303 -9.46 -0.32 32.39
CA ASP A 303 -9.49 -0.70 30.99
C ASP A 303 -10.91 -0.75 30.44
N PHE A 304 -11.06 -0.32 29.19
CA PHE A 304 -12.35 -0.25 28.52
C PHE A 304 -12.28 -0.74 27.08
N ALA A 305 -13.26 -1.54 26.65
CA ALA A 305 -13.39 -2.00 25.27
C ALA A 305 -14.74 -1.61 24.66
N LEU A 306 -14.69 -0.99 23.48
CA LEU A 306 -15.83 -0.77 22.60
C LEU A 306 -15.68 -1.68 21.38
N GLY A 307 -16.50 -2.72 21.30
CA GLY A 307 -16.33 -3.81 20.33
C GLY A 307 -15.73 -5.08 20.93
N ASP A 308 -15.67 -6.15 20.11
CA ASP A 308 -15.33 -7.50 20.56
C ASP A 308 -13.90 -7.87 20.16
N ILE A 309 -12.96 -7.57 21.06
CA ILE A 309 -11.52 -7.81 20.91
C ILE A 309 -11.10 -9.24 20.55
N GLY A 310 -12.02 -10.23 20.60
CA GLY A 310 -11.78 -11.61 20.22
C GLY A 310 -12.46 -12.04 18.92
N ALA A 311 -13.28 -11.19 18.29
CA ALA A 311 -14.00 -11.48 17.07
C ALA A 311 -13.19 -11.11 15.83
N GLN A 312 -13.40 -11.84 14.74
CA GLN A 312 -12.85 -11.50 13.42
C GLN A 312 -13.68 -10.43 12.69
N PHE A 313 -14.81 -10.01 13.26
CA PHE A 313 -15.76 -9.10 12.64
C PHE A 313 -16.02 -7.93 13.57
N PHE A 314 -15.73 -6.74 13.06
CA PHE A 314 -15.98 -5.50 13.78
C PHE A 314 -17.42 -5.05 13.61
N GLY A 315 -18.03 -4.58 14.71
CA GLY A 315 -19.24 -3.75 14.60
C GLY A 315 -18.93 -2.43 13.90
N LEU A 316 -19.94 -1.70 13.45
CA LEU A 316 -19.77 -0.38 12.82
C LEU A 316 -20.06 0.76 13.80
N LEU A 317 -19.14 1.71 13.95
CA LEU A 317 -19.31 2.97 14.65
C LEU A 317 -19.30 4.14 13.66
N THR A 318 -20.46 4.76 13.45
CA THR A 318 -20.61 5.95 12.59
C THR A 318 -20.69 7.23 13.44
N LEU A 319 -19.85 8.22 13.13
CA LEU A 319 -19.73 9.47 13.88
C LEU A 319 -20.06 10.68 13.02
N GLU A 320 -21.14 11.39 13.34
CA GLU A 320 -21.47 12.70 12.75
C GLU A 320 -21.11 13.88 13.69
N GLN A 321 -20.49 13.59 14.83
CA GLN A 321 -20.16 14.53 15.89
C GLN A 321 -18.83 14.12 16.54
N ASP A 322 -18.06 15.12 16.98
CA ASP A 322 -16.83 14.89 17.73
C ASP A 322 -17.11 14.25 19.10
N LEU A 323 -16.34 13.22 19.44
CA LEU A 323 -16.36 12.56 20.75
C LEU A 323 -15.03 12.75 21.49
N THR A 324 -15.12 12.65 22.81
CA THR A 324 -13.96 12.72 23.70
C THR A 324 -14.05 11.63 24.75
N PHE A 325 -13.02 10.78 24.80
CA PHE A 325 -12.80 9.79 25.83
C PHE A 325 -11.67 10.25 26.74
N ASN A 326 -11.86 10.17 28.05
CA ASN A 326 -10.84 10.55 29.02
C ASN A 326 -10.38 9.28 29.73
N MET A 327 -9.26 8.72 29.28
CA MET A 327 -8.78 7.46 29.79
C MET A 327 -8.22 7.64 31.19
N ASP A 328 -8.50 6.66 32.05
CA ASP A 328 -7.93 6.59 33.38
C ASP A 328 -6.41 6.40 33.36
N ALA A 329 -5.76 6.69 34.48
CA ALA A 329 -4.31 6.62 34.56
C ALA A 329 -3.79 5.17 34.48
N GLY A 330 -3.00 4.87 33.45
CA GLY A 330 -2.43 3.55 33.19
C GLY A 330 -3.45 2.51 32.74
N SER A 331 -4.52 2.96 32.06
CA SER A 331 -5.60 2.10 31.57
C SER A 331 -5.64 2.06 30.05
N ASP A 332 -6.05 0.92 29.52
CA ASP A 332 -6.10 0.69 28.08
C ASP A 332 -7.52 0.95 27.52
N PHE A 333 -7.57 1.52 26.32
CA PHE A 333 -8.81 1.69 25.57
C PHE A 333 -8.75 0.88 24.28
N PHE A 334 -9.68 -0.05 24.12
CA PHE A 334 -9.81 -0.87 22.92
C PHE A 334 -10.97 -0.34 22.08
N LEU A 335 -10.66 0.16 20.88
CA LEU A 335 -11.67 0.54 19.88
C LEU A 335 -11.66 -0.51 18.77
N ASP A 336 -12.48 -1.53 18.98
CA ASP A 336 -12.59 -2.73 18.16
C ASP A 336 -13.87 -2.68 17.30
N MET A 337 -14.02 -1.58 16.57
CA MET A 337 -15.15 -1.31 15.69
C MET A 337 -14.64 -0.66 14.40
N GLN A 338 -15.26 -0.99 13.27
CA GLN A 338 -15.05 -0.28 12.02
C GLN A 338 -15.56 1.15 12.19
N LEU A 339 -14.73 2.13 11.87
CA LEU A 339 -15.07 3.54 11.98
C LEU A 339 -15.58 4.11 10.66
N ASP A 340 -16.56 5.03 10.76
CA ASP A 340 -17.14 5.76 9.65
C ASP A 340 -17.60 7.17 10.08
N GLY A 341 -17.73 8.07 9.12
CA GLY A 341 -18.26 9.41 9.31
C GLY A 341 -17.23 10.48 9.69
N PRO A 342 -17.63 11.77 9.63
CA PRO A 342 -16.71 12.91 9.72
C PRO A 342 -16.38 13.41 11.14
N GLY A 343 -17.02 12.88 12.19
CA GLY A 343 -16.82 13.35 13.56
C GLY A 343 -15.47 12.93 14.13
N ASN A 344 -14.74 13.84 14.77
CA ASN A 344 -13.41 13.53 15.33
C ASN A 344 -13.48 12.66 16.58
N LEU A 345 -12.43 11.87 16.82
CA LEU A 345 -12.24 11.12 18.06
C LEU A 345 -11.07 11.70 18.86
N ASN A 346 -11.32 12.11 20.10
CA ASN A 346 -10.29 12.63 20.99
C ASN A 346 -10.08 11.68 22.18
N PHE A 347 -8.90 11.08 22.27
CA PHE A 347 -8.48 10.26 23.39
C PHE A 347 -7.54 11.06 24.28
N ASN A 348 -8.06 11.54 25.42
CA ASN A 348 -7.26 12.22 26.43
C ASN A 348 -6.68 11.17 27.37
N SER A 349 -5.55 10.60 26.96
CA SER A 349 -4.82 9.61 27.74
C SER A 349 -4.13 10.24 28.95
N ASN A 350 -4.10 9.55 30.07
CA ASN A 350 -3.49 10.04 31.29
C ASN A 350 -2.49 9.03 31.82
N GLY A 351 -1.26 9.45 32.09
CA GLY A 351 -0.23 8.65 32.74
C GLY A 351 0.43 7.57 31.86
N PRO A 352 1.63 7.12 32.27
CA PRO A 352 2.34 6.02 31.59
C PRO A 352 1.54 4.72 31.62
N GLY A 353 1.63 3.95 30.54
CA GLY A 353 0.96 2.66 30.37
C GLY A 353 -0.49 2.77 29.92
N SER A 354 -0.97 3.95 29.54
CA SER A 354 -2.29 4.11 28.91
C SER A 354 -2.15 3.97 27.41
N ASP A 355 -2.67 2.87 26.86
CA ASP A 355 -2.58 2.55 25.44
C ASP A 355 -3.96 2.57 24.75
N LEU A 356 -3.99 3.07 23.51
CA LEU A 356 -5.17 3.02 22.64
C LEU A 356 -4.97 1.92 21.59
N TYR A 357 -5.81 0.90 21.59
CA TYR A 357 -5.82 -0.15 20.58
C TYR A 357 -6.86 0.19 19.51
N LEU A 358 -6.43 0.22 18.25
CA LEU A 358 -7.27 0.41 17.08
C LEU A 358 -7.18 -0.84 16.20
N SER A 359 -8.34 -1.32 15.76
CA SER A 359 -8.44 -2.55 14.96
C SER A 359 -9.10 -2.38 13.58
N ALA A 360 -9.73 -1.22 13.30
CA ALA A 360 -10.43 -0.97 12.03
C ALA A 360 -10.72 0.52 11.76
N ALA A 361 -9.67 1.33 11.58
CA ALA A 361 -9.81 2.79 11.42
C ALA A 361 -9.95 3.29 9.96
N GLY A 362 -9.85 2.39 8.95
CA GLY A 362 -9.67 2.78 7.55
C GLY A 362 -10.84 3.49 6.87
N GLY A 363 -12.06 3.33 7.40
CA GLY A 363 -13.26 4.01 6.90
C GLY A 363 -13.52 5.38 7.52
N HIS A 364 -12.70 5.82 8.47
CA HIS A 364 -12.98 7.05 9.22
C HIS A 364 -12.58 8.30 8.44
N ASP A 365 -13.54 9.20 8.19
CA ASP A 365 -13.26 10.48 7.51
C ASP A 365 -12.67 11.54 8.46
N GLY A 366 -12.94 11.42 9.76
CA GLY A 366 -12.50 12.36 10.79
C GLY A 366 -11.03 12.20 11.21
N ILE A 367 -10.65 12.96 12.25
CA ILE A 367 -9.31 12.92 12.84
C ILE A 367 -9.36 12.16 14.17
N ILE A 368 -8.45 11.20 14.33
CA ILE A 368 -8.20 10.52 15.60
C ILE A 368 -7.04 11.24 16.31
N ARG A 369 -7.27 11.71 17.54
CA ARG A 369 -6.26 12.41 18.35
C ARG A 369 -5.91 11.63 19.59
N PHE A 370 -4.62 11.36 19.76
CA PHE A 370 -4.07 10.81 21.00
C PHE A 370 -3.38 11.94 21.79
N ASN A 371 -4.06 12.44 22.81
CA ASN A 371 -3.64 13.59 23.62
C ASN A 371 -3.19 13.16 25.02
N GLY A 372 -2.56 14.08 25.75
CA GLY A 372 -2.31 13.94 27.20
C GLY A 372 -0.92 13.40 27.52
N THR A 373 -0.83 12.34 28.31
CA THR A 373 0.45 11.77 28.81
C THR A 373 0.55 10.25 28.67
N GLY A 374 -0.32 9.63 27.87
CA GLY A 374 -0.32 8.20 27.59
C GLY A 374 0.86 7.71 26.76
N SER A 375 0.96 6.39 26.67
CA SER A 375 2.14 5.71 26.15
C SER A 375 2.03 5.43 24.65
N SER A 376 0.98 4.76 24.19
CA SER A 376 0.94 4.36 22.78
C SER A 376 -0.43 4.27 22.12
N VAL A 377 -0.41 4.29 20.78
CA VAL A 377 -1.49 3.85 19.90
C VAL A 377 -1.02 2.56 19.23
N GLN A 378 -1.76 1.47 19.42
CA GLN A 378 -1.49 0.13 18.91
C GLN A 378 -2.42 -0.15 17.74
N LEU A 379 -1.87 -0.24 16.53
CA LEU A 379 -2.59 -0.68 15.33
C LEU A 379 -2.46 -2.21 15.27
N THR A 380 -3.57 -2.92 15.46
CA THR A 380 -3.56 -4.37 15.70
C THR A 380 -3.92 -5.20 14.47
N GLU A 381 -4.65 -4.63 13.51
CA GLU A 381 -4.95 -5.23 12.22
C GLU A 381 -4.40 -4.40 11.06
N ALA A 382 -4.63 -4.86 9.82
CA ALA A 382 -4.23 -4.11 8.61
C ALA A 382 -5.10 -2.87 8.45
N ASP A 383 -4.74 -1.83 9.20
CA ASP A 383 -5.54 -0.64 9.39
C ASP A 383 -4.90 0.57 8.72
N ASP A 384 -5.56 1.01 7.64
CA ASP A 384 -5.47 2.38 7.20
C ASP A 384 -6.17 3.29 8.23
N PHE A 385 -5.84 4.57 8.24
CA PHE A 385 -6.60 5.63 8.91
C PHE A 385 -6.57 6.86 8.01
N ASN A 386 -7.54 7.78 8.11
CA ASN A 386 -7.43 9.02 7.34
C ASN A 386 -6.35 9.94 7.97
N VAL A 387 -6.56 10.34 9.23
CA VAL A 387 -5.59 11.17 9.98
C VAL A 387 -5.48 10.69 11.43
N LEU A 388 -4.24 10.46 11.86
CA LEU A 388 -3.87 10.19 13.26
C LEU A 388 -2.92 11.27 13.78
N GLU A 389 -3.37 12.04 14.79
CA GLU A 389 -2.56 13.05 15.47
C GLU A 389 -2.02 12.53 16.81
N MET A 390 -0.71 12.52 16.94
CA MET A 390 0.05 12.12 18.13
C MET A 390 0.47 13.37 18.90
N ASN A 391 -0.35 13.74 19.88
CA ASN A 391 -0.23 14.94 20.73
C ASN A 391 0.19 14.61 22.17
N SER A 392 0.43 13.34 22.51
CA SER A 392 0.82 12.95 23.87
C SER A 392 2.19 13.52 24.22
N THR A 393 2.33 14.00 25.45
CA THR A 393 3.60 14.43 26.05
C THR A 393 4.25 13.30 26.88
N GLY A 394 3.65 12.10 26.87
CA GLY A 394 4.19 10.88 27.45
C GLY A 394 5.20 10.19 26.52
N ASP A 395 5.13 8.85 26.42
CA ASP A 395 6.01 8.10 25.51
C ASP A 395 5.64 8.32 24.03
N ASN A 396 4.36 8.63 23.76
CA ASN A 396 3.83 9.04 22.46
C ASN A 396 4.26 8.14 21.30
N LYS A 397 3.95 6.85 21.42
CA LYS A 397 4.38 5.81 20.49
C LYS A 397 3.25 5.36 19.57
N VAL A 398 3.49 5.22 18.28
CA VAL A 398 2.62 4.45 17.37
C VAL A 398 3.27 3.10 17.14
N VAL A 399 2.52 2.04 17.38
CA VAL A 399 2.97 0.67 17.24
C VAL A 399 2.17 -0.02 16.17
N PHE A 400 2.84 -0.49 15.14
CA PHE A 400 2.24 -1.33 14.13
C PHE A 400 2.45 -2.80 14.50
N ALA A 401 1.45 -3.40 15.16
CA ALA A 401 1.48 -4.76 15.68
C ALA A 401 0.81 -5.77 14.72
N GLY A 402 0.94 -7.06 15.02
CA GLY A 402 0.14 -8.11 14.34
C GLY A 402 0.43 -8.30 12.84
N THR A 403 -0.64 -8.39 12.03
CA THR A 403 -0.63 -8.54 10.56
C THR A 403 -0.74 -7.21 9.81
N ALA A 404 -0.61 -6.07 10.50
CA ALA A 404 -0.78 -4.75 9.91
C ALA A 404 0.22 -4.51 8.76
N ALA A 405 -0.21 -4.72 7.51
CA ALA A 405 0.65 -4.74 6.32
C ALA A 405 0.50 -3.50 5.42
N SER A 406 -0.34 -2.54 5.79
CA SER A 406 -0.55 -1.32 5.01
C SER A 406 -1.32 -0.32 5.86
N GLY A 407 -0.66 0.76 6.29
CA GLY A 407 -1.27 1.83 7.09
C GLY A 407 -1.37 3.12 6.31
N GLY A 408 -2.05 3.12 5.16
CA GLY A 408 -2.39 4.35 4.45
C GLY A 408 -2.97 5.41 5.41
N GLY A 409 -2.68 6.68 5.16
CA GLY A 409 -3.13 7.78 6.02
C GLY A 409 -2.11 8.88 6.24
N THR A 410 -2.53 9.95 6.90
CA THR A 410 -1.64 11.03 7.36
C THR A 410 -1.36 10.87 8.85
N LEU A 411 -0.10 10.61 9.19
CA LEU A 411 0.38 10.49 10.57
C LEU A 411 1.09 11.78 10.98
N ILE A 412 0.63 12.41 12.06
CA ILE A 412 1.13 13.72 12.52
C ILE A 412 1.69 13.60 13.94
N PHE A 413 2.95 13.94 14.13
CA PHE A 413 3.57 14.07 15.45
C PHE A 413 3.72 15.54 15.83
N ASN A 414 2.79 16.06 16.64
CA ASN A 414 2.88 17.42 17.19
C ASN A 414 3.75 17.50 18.45
N GLN A 415 4.03 16.37 19.07
CA GLN A 415 4.99 16.20 20.15
C GLN A 415 6.01 15.14 19.74
N SER A 416 7.18 15.14 20.38
CA SER A 416 8.16 14.08 20.15
C SER A 416 7.57 12.70 20.41
N GLY A 417 7.99 11.70 19.65
CA GLY A 417 7.39 10.37 19.71
C GLY A 417 8.19 9.28 19.01
N VAL A 418 7.60 8.10 18.94
CA VAL A 418 8.23 6.91 18.37
C VAL A 418 7.27 6.21 17.41
N ILE A 419 7.78 5.81 16.26
CA ILE A 419 7.14 4.84 15.36
C ILE A 419 7.86 3.50 15.60
N ASP A 420 7.15 2.49 16.09
CA ASP A 420 7.71 1.16 16.33
C ASP A 420 7.10 0.13 15.36
N HIS A 421 7.97 -0.43 14.53
CA HIS A 421 7.65 -1.54 13.66
C HIS A 421 7.63 -2.85 14.46
N ALA A 422 6.64 -3.04 15.33
CA ALA A 422 6.59 -4.18 16.26
C ALA A 422 6.01 -5.48 15.68
N ALA A 423 5.66 -5.53 14.39
CA ALA A 423 5.11 -6.73 13.76
C ALA A 423 6.02 -7.96 13.94
N THR A 424 5.42 -9.07 14.39
CA THR A 424 6.12 -10.32 14.76
C THR A 424 5.68 -11.54 13.93
N GLN A 425 4.71 -11.39 13.01
CA GLN A 425 4.06 -12.54 12.40
C GLN A 425 4.83 -13.14 11.20
N VAL A 426 5.08 -14.45 11.29
CA VAL A 426 5.69 -15.31 10.27
C VAL A 426 4.60 -15.79 9.32
N ALA A 427 4.03 -14.93 8.48
CA ALA A 427 3.26 -15.44 7.36
C ALA A 427 4.22 -16.05 6.31
N PRO A 428 3.78 -16.94 5.41
CA PRO A 428 4.61 -17.42 4.30
C PRO A 428 5.30 -16.25 3.59
N PRO A 429 6.52 -16.40 3.04
CA PRO A 429 7.35 -15.29 2.53
C PRO A 429 6.68 -14.36 1.50
N SER A 430 5.55 -14.76 0.92
CA SER A 430 4.74 -13.96 0.00
C SER A 430 3.64 -13.11 0.66
N THR A 431 3.37 -13.22 1.97
CA THR A 431 2.24 -12.54 2.65
C THR A 431 2.60 -11.95 4.03
N ALA A 432 3.88 -11.92 4.43
CA ALA A 432 4.28 -11.33 5.70
C ALA A 432 4.14 -9.79 5.67
N PRO A 433 3.72 -9.13 6.77
CA PRO A 433 3.66 -7.67 6.91
C PRO A 433 5.08 -7.11 7.12
N ARG A 434 5.98 -7.38 6.16
CA ARG A 434 7.35 -6.85 6.11
C ARG A 434 7.38 -5.37 5.74
N LEU A 435 6.34 -4.91 5.04
CA LEU A 435 6.12 -3.53 4.67
C LEU A 435 5.04 -2.94 5.57
N GLN A 436 5.38 -1.85 6.23
CA GLN A 436 4.45 -0.91 6.83
C GLN A 436 4.58 0.40 6.08
N SER A 437 3.49 1.16 5.98
CA SER A 437 3.51 2.40 5.25
C SER A 437 2.57 3.40 5.86
N VAL A 438 2.83 4.68 5.61
CA VAL A 438 1.87 5.79 5.70
C VAL A 438 1.85 6.54 4.38
N ASN A 439 0.78 7.27 4.10
CA ASN A 439 0.74 8.14 2.93
C ASN A 439 1.59 9.38 3.18
N GLU A 440 1.33 10.04 4.30
CA GLU A 440 1.98 11.29 4.67
C GLU A 440 2.46 11.20 6.11
N LEU A 441 3.67 11.72 6.36
CA LEU A 441 4.23 11.85 7.69
C LEU A 441 4.54 13.32 7.97
N GLU A 442 3.95 13.89 9.01
CA GLU A 442 4.24 15.25 9.48
C GLU A 442 4.95 15.20 10.84
N VAL A 443 6.18 15.71 10.89
CA VAL A 443 7.08 15.64 12.06
C VAL A 443 7.29 17.04 12.61
N ASN A 444 6.41 17.49 13.51
CA ASN A 444 6.54 18.80 14.17
C ASN A 444 7.35 18.71 15.47
N GLY A 445 7.29 17.57 16.16
CA GLY A 445 8.21 17.18 17.23
C GLY A 445 9.12 16.03 16.80
N ASP A 446 10.28 15.88 17.44
CA ASP A 446 11.28 14.88 17.03
C ASP A 446 10.72 13.44 17.08
N VAL A 447 10.93 12.66 16.02
CA VAL A 447 10.41 11.29 15.89
C VAL A 447 11.54 10.29 15.79
N THR A 448 11.44 9.18 16.52
CA THR A 448 12.27 8.00 16.29
C THR A 448 11.50 6.94 15.52
N VAL A 449 12.04 6.44 14.40
CA VAL A 449 11.56 5.25 13.69
C VAL A 449 12.41 4.06 14.13
N ASP A 450 11.81 3.11 14.84
CA ASP A 450 12.48 1.94 15.37
C ASP A 450 12.23 0.71 14.47
N LEU A 451 13.26 0.33 13.73
CA LEU A 451 13.32 -0.88 12.90
C LEU A 451 14.19 -1.98 13.55
N SER A 452 14.64 -1.79 14.79
CA SER A 452 15.70 -2.59 15.41
C SER A 452 15.27 -3.96 15.94
N THR A 453 13.96 -4.24 16.03
CA THR A 453 13.48 -5.55 16.48
C THR A 453 13.78 -6.63 15.43
N THR A 454 14.39 -7.74 15.84
CA THR A 454 14.80 -8.81 14.92
C THR A 454 13.61 -9.63 14.39
N PHE A 455 13.63 -10.01 13.11
CA PHE A 455 12.55 -10.76 12.43
C PHE A 455 13.08 -12.02 11.70
N PRO A 456 12.35 -13.15 11.66
CA PRO A 456 12.75 -14.33 10.88
C PRO A 456 12.55 -14.09 9.37
N GLY A 457 13.62 -14.07 8.58
CA GLY A 457 13.54 -13.77 7.13
C GLY A 457 14.00 -12.36 6.75
N ASN A 458 14.63 -11.68 7.69
CA ASN A 458 15.53 -10.54 7.51
C ASN A 458 14.89 -9.18 7.18
N GLU A 459 13.72 -9.07 6.53
CA GLU A 459 13.20 -7.76 6.00
C GLU A 459 12.16 -7.03 6.88
N ARG A 460 12.39 -5.72 7.10
CA ARG A 460 11.48 -4.74 7.72
C ARG A 460 11.56 -3.41 7.01
N ARG A 461 10.41 -2.88 6.61
CA ARG A 461 10.35 -1.68 5.76
C ARG A 461 9.29 -0.74 6.26
N PHE A 462 9.65 0.52 6.49
CA PHE A 462 8.70 1.60 6.75
C PHE A 462 8.70 2.59 5.58
N LEU A 463 7.58 2.70 4.88
CA LEU A 463 7.43 3.52 3.68
C LEU A 463 6.54 4.75 3.95
N VAL A 464 7.06 5.93 3.65
CA VAL A 464 6.25 7.15 3.50
C VAL A 464 5.98 7.34 2.01
N SER A 465 4.79 6.99 1.54
CA SER A 465 4.54 6.77 0.11
C SER A 465 4.33 8.05 -0.71
N ARG A 466 3.85 9.14 -0.10
CA ARG A 466 3.56 10.40 -0.79
C ARG A 466 4.45 11.55 -0.33
N ASP A 467 4.36 11.93 0.95
CA ASP A 467 4.99 13.18 1.41
C ASP A 467 5.49 13.15 2.85
N LEU A 468 6.55 13.89 3.10
CA LEU A 468 7.16 14.10 4.41
C LEU A 468 7.16 15.61 4.69
N ARG A 469 6.71 16.06 5.87
CA ARG A 469 6.68 17.49 6.22
C ARG A 469 7.07 17.72 7.68
N GLY A 470 7.24 18.98 8.05
CA GLY A 470 7.54 19.40 9.42
C GLY A 470 9.00 19.76 9.64
N THR A 471 9.31 20.14 10.87
CA THR A 471 10.61 20.71 11.25
C THR A 471 11.37 19.90 12.31
N GLY A 472 10.73 18.91 12.93
CA GLY A 472 11.35 18.04 13.92
C GLY A 472 12.37 17.10 13.30
N ASP A 473 13.35 16.67 14.08
CA ASP A 473 14.36 15.72 13.62
C ASP A 473 13.78 14.29 13.59
N ILE A 474 14.24 13.48 12.64
CA ILE A 474 13.88 12.07 12.51
C ILE A 474 15.12 11.23 12.78
N THR A 475 15.04 10.30 13.73
CA THR A 475 16.09 9.31 14.01
C THR A 475 15.60 7.92 13.60
N ILE A 476 16.34 7.23 12.75
CA ILE A 476 15.98 5.91 12.22
C ILE A 476 16.99 4.91 12.76
N ASN A 477 16.50 3.91 13.49
CA ASN A 477 17.34 2.92 14.14
C ASN A 477 17.15 1.54 13.51
N GLY A 478 18.18 1.03 12.85
CA GLY A 478 18.26 -0.35 12.39
C GLY A 478 18.73 -1.33 13.47
N THR A 479 18.92 -2.58 13.09
CA THR A 479 19.45 -3.63 13.98
C THR A 479 20.94 -3.38 14.30
N PRO A 480 21.42 -3.69 15.52
CA PRO A 480 22.85 -3.56 15.86
C PRO A 480 23.77 -4.52 15.12
N THR A 481 23.23 -5.62 14.61
CA THR A 481 23.93 -6.64 13.81
C THR A 481 23.32 -6.71 12.42
N ASP A 482 24.16 -6.96 11.42
CA ASP A 482 23.74 -7.19 10.05
C ASP A 482 22.67 -8.30 10.00
N PRO A 483 21.44 -7.98 9.56
CA PRO A 483 20.37 -8.98 9.49
C PRO A 483 20.54 -9.95 8.32
N THR A 484 21.37 -9.66 7.31
CA THR A 484 21.44 -10.41 6.04
C THR A 484 22.71 -11.25 5.90
N GLY A 485 23.78 -10.89 6.62
CA GLY A 485 25.11 -11.48 6.43
C GLY A 485 25.74 -11.09 5.08
N GLY A 486 25.22 -10.06 4.42
CA GLY A 486 25.58 -9.55 3.08
C GLY A 486 25.87 -8.04 3.08
N SER A 487 25.82 -7.39 1.91
CA SER A 487 26.15 -5.95 1.75
C SER A 487 24.97 -5.00 1.90
N ILE A 488 23.73 -5.49 1.81
CA ILE A 488 22.49 -4.71 1.94
C ILE A 488 21.77 -5.16 3.22
N THR A 489 21.24 -4.23 4.00
CA THR A 489 20.47 -4.55 5.20
C THR A 489 19.01 -4.51 4.84
N HIS A 490 18.25 -5.55 5.15
CA HIS A 490 16.82 -5.54 4.82
C HIS A 490 15.99 -4.69 5.82
N ASN A 491 16.60 -3.85 6.67
CA ASN A 491 15.85 -2.80 7.37
C ASN A 491 15.85 -1.56 6.49
N GLU A 492 14.67 -1.09 6.09
CA GLU A 492 14.52 -0.04 5.09
C GLU A 492 13.58 1.05 5.61
N PHE A 493 13.99 2.31 5.45
CA PHE A 493 13.09 3.45 5.51
C PHE A 493 13.02 4.07 4.12
N GLU A 494 11.82 4.06 3.54
CA GLU A 494 11.60 4.53 2.18
C GLU A 494 10.78 5.82 2.18
N LEU A 495 11.15 6.76 1.31
CA LEU A 495 10.39 7.97 1.06
C LEU A 495 10.07 8.12 -0.43
N GLY A 496 8.78 8.18 -0.76
CA GLY A 496 8.27 8.34 -2.11
C GLY A 496 7.97 7.01 -2.82
N SER A 497 7.13 7.06 -3.85
CA SER A 497 6.70 5.88 -4.60
C SER A 497 7.82 5.27 -5.45
N THR A 498 7.81 3.94 -5.60
CA THR A 498 8.78 3.18 -6.41
C THR A 498 8.70 3.48 -7.92
N GLY A 499 7.55 3.95 -8.42
CA GLY A 499 7.40 4.40 -9.80
C GLY A 499 8.00 5.80 -10.00
N GLN A 500 8.81 5.98 -11.05
CA GLN A 500 9.36 7.28 -11.41
C GLN A 500 8.24 8.26 -11.79
N PRO A 501 8.06 9.37 -11.07
CA PRO A 501 7.08 10.39 -11.43
C PRO A 501 7.62 11.24 -12.58
N THR A 502 6.75 11.94 -13.32
CA THR A 502 7.19 12.94 -14.31
C THR A 502 7.91 14.13 -13.65
N THR A 503 7.60 14.39 -12.38
CA THR A 503 8.20 15.43 -11.54
C THR A 503 8.29 14.89 -10.13
N ALA A 504 9.48 14.89 -9.54
CA ALA A 504 9.67 14.47 -8.15
C ALA A 504 8.96 15.44 -7.18
N THR A 505 8.25 14.91 -6.19
CA THR A 505 7.61 15.70 -5.15
C THR A 505 8.66 16.50 -4.38
N ILE A 506 8.43 17.80 -4.21
CA ILE A 506 9.25 18.65 -3.33
C ILE A 506 8.57 18.67 -1.96
N SER A 507 9.23 18.06 -0.99
CA SER A 507 8.79 18.02 0.39
C SER A 507 9.18 19.31 1.13
N GLU A 508 8.32 19.76 2.04
CA GLU A 508 8.55 20.92 2.91
C GLU A 508 9.37 20.58 4.16
N PHE A 509 9.78 19.31 4.34
CA PHE A 509 10.51 18.88 5.51
C PHE A 509 11.86 19.59 5.63
N SER A 510 12.13 20.17 6.81
CA SER A 510 13.36 20.93 7.07
C SER A 510 14.22 20.40 8.22
N GLY A 511 13.78 19.32 8.87
CA GLY A 511 14.51 18.68 9.96
C GLY A 511 15.77 17.94 9.50
N THR A 512 16.37 17.22 10.44
CA THR A 512 17.51 16.32 10.19
C THR A 512 17.04 14.87 10.21
N ILE A 513 17.34 14.10 9.18
CA ILE A 513 17.14 12.64 9.16
C ILE A 513 18.47 11.99 9.53
N THR A 514 18.51 11.24 10.63
CA THR A 514 19.70 10.52 11.12
C THR A 514 19.46 9.02 11.07
N ALA A 515 20.34 8.27 10.42
CA ALA A 515 20.24 6.81 10.30
C ALA A 515 21.36 6.12 11.08
N ASN A 516 20.99 5.17 11.95
CA ASN A 516 21.90 4.46 12.84
C ASN A 516 21.85 2.94 12.66
N ASN A 517 23.02 2.30 12.80
CA ASN A 517 23.18 0.85 12.69
C ASN A 517 22.78 0.32 11.30
N PHE A 518 22.44 -0.97 11.19
CA PHE A 518 22.12 -1.59 9.92
C PHE A 518 20.70 -1.20 9.47
N VAL A 519 20.58 -0.06 8.79
CA VAL A 519 19.39 0.41 8.07
C VAL A 519 19.77 1.10 6.76
N ASP A 520 18.98 0.85 5.73
CA ASP A 520 19.06 1.50 4.43
C ASP A 520 17.96 2.57 4.35
N ILE A 521 18.35 3.80 4.02
CA ILE A 521 17.43 4.92 3.80
C ILE A 521 17.33 5.12 2.30
N GLU A 522 16.13 4.93 1.75
CA GLU A 522 15.90 5.12 0.33
C GLU A 522 15.04 6.37 0.09
N ILE A 523 15.61 7.36 -0.59
CA ILE A 523 14.95 8.65 -0.82
C ILE A 523 14.63 8.83 -2.31
N ARG A 524 13.35 9.07 -2.58
CA ARG A 524 12.79 9.31 -3.91
C ARG A 524 12.01 10.62 -4.03
N ASN A 525 11.99 11.44 -2.97
CA ASN A 525 11.40 12.78 -2.98
C ASN A 525 12.50 13.83 -2.78
N ASN A 526 12.30 15.02 -3.36
CA ASN A 526 13.20 16.15 -3.14
C ASN A 526 13.03 16.71 -1.72
N LEU A 527 14.14 16.87 -1.01
CA LEU A 527 14.23 17.38 0.36
C LEU A 527 15.24 18.54 0.46
N PRO A 528 15.04 19.65 -0.28
CA PRO A 528 16.02 20.74 -0.38
C PRO A 528 16.31 21.43 0.96
N ASN A 529 15.40 21.35 1.93
CA ASN A 529 15.55 21.98 3.24
C ASN A 529 16.04 21.01 4.33
N ALA A 530 16.18 19.73 4.02
CA ALA A 530 16.56 18.71 5.00
C ALA A 530 18.08 18.52 5.08
N ARG A 531 18.54 17.96 6.20
CA ARG A 531 19.89 17.41 6.33
C ARG A 531 19.81 15.92 6.57
N ILE A 532 20.61 15.15 5.86
CA ILE A 532 20.71 13.70 6.03
C ILE A 532 22.05 13.37 6.72
N VAL A 533 22.00 12.58 7.78
CA VAL A 533 23.17 12.13 8.55
C VAL A 533 23.17 10.61 8.58
N ILE A 534 24.23 10.02 8.05
CA ILE A 534 24.40 8.56 7.97
C ILE A 534 25.50 8.14 8.93
N ASP A 535 25.14 7.39 9.97
CA ASP A 535 26.06 6.87 10.97
C ASP A 535 26.54 5.44 10.63
N ASN A 536 27.33 4.87 11.54
CA ASN A 536 28.02 3.61 11.32
C ASN A 536 27.05 2.46 10.95
N ASN A 537 27.35 1.76 9.84
CA ASN A 537 26.59 0.67 9.20
C ASN A 537 25.29 1.09 8.49
N ALA A 538 24.89 2.37 8.54
CA ALA A 538 23.74 2.83 7.78
C ALA A 538 24.13 3.19 6.35
N ARG A 539 23.17 3.11 5.42
CA ARG A 539 23.34 3.49 4.01
C ARG A 539 22.29 4.53 3.64
N LEU A 540 22.68 5.51 2.84
CA LEU A 540 21.75 6.32 2.05
C LEU A 540 21.79 5.84 0.61
N GLU A 541 20.64 5.44 0.10
CA GLU A 541 20.38 5.10 -1.28
C GLU A 541 19.38 6.10 -1.89
N MET A 542 19.45 6.30 -3.21
CA MET A 542 18.64 7.30 -3.89
C MET A 542 18.29 6.94 -5.33
N GLY A 543 17.06 7.24 -5.71
CA GLY A 543 16.65 7.23 -7.12
C GLY A 543 15.38 6.44 -7.39
N TRP A 544 15.15 6.16 -8.67
CA TRP A 544 13.99 5.43 -9.16
C TRP A 544 14.45 4.30 -10.09
N GLY A 545 13.64 3.25 -10.23
CA GLY A 545 13.92 2.10 -11.12
C GLY A 545 13.99 2.40 -12.62
N ALA A 546 13.73 3.64 -13.07
CA ALA A 546 13.70 4.00 -14.48
C ALA A 546 14.67 5.16 -14.80
N ILE A 547 15.36 4.99 -15.94
CA ILE A 547 16.46 5.83 -16.44
C ILE A 547 15.88 7.11 -17.08
N ASP A 548 15.60 8.15 -16.31
CA ASP A 548 15.66 9.52 -16.86
C ASP A 548 16.96 10.18 -16.38
N PRO A 549 17.99 10.26 -17.22
CA PRO A 549 19.27 10.86 -16.85
C PRO A 549 19.15 12.37 -16.58
N ASN A 550 17.99 12.97 -16.82
CA ASN A 550 17.72 14.39 -16.55
C ASN A 550 17.05 14.62 -15.19
N GLN A 551 16.60 13.58 -14.48
CA GLN A 551 16.04 13.75 -13.13
C GLN A 551 17.14 13.73 -12.08
N ASN A 552 17.27 14.85 -11.36
CA ASN A 552 18.13 14.96 -10.18
C ASN A 552 17.29 14.67 -8.93
N LEU A 553 17.86 13.94 -7.97
CA LEU A 553 17.37 14.00 -6.60
C LEU A 553 17.98 15.24 -5.93
N ILE A 554 17.14 16.10 -5.37
CA ILE A 554 17.55 17.33 -4.71
C ILE A 554 17.46 17.17 -3.19
N LEU A 555 18.59 17.31 -2.49
CA LEU A 555 18.66 17.33 -1.02
C LEU A 555 19.29 18.65 -0.54
N GLY A 556 19.11 18.99 0.74
CA GLY A 556 19.75 20.18 1.33
C GLY A 556 21.21 19.93 1.72
N GLU A 557 21.45 19.00 2.63
CA GLU A 557 22.80 18.65 3.10
C GLU A 557 22.93 17.15 3.33
N VAL A 558 24.12 16.60 3.07
CA VAL A 558 24.44 15.20 3.37
C VAL A 558 25.73 15.11 4.16
N GLN A 559 25.69 14.38 5.28
CA GLN A 559 26.84 14.02 6.09
C GLN A 559 26.90 12.50 6.25
N VAL A 560 28.05 11.91 5.96
CA VAL A 560 28.32 10.49 6.16
C VAL A 560 29.45 10.34 7.16
N ASN A 561 29.14 9.78 8.31
CA ASN A 561 30.08 9.53 9.39
C ASN A 561 30.87 8.23 9.15
N SER A 562 31.86 7.96 10.00
CA SER A 562 32.69 6.77 9.90
C SER A 562 31.84 5.51 9.91
N GLY A 563 32.04 4.63 8.93
CA GLY A 563 31.31 3.37 8.77
C GLY A 563 29.94 3.50 8.10
N GLY A 564 29.48 4.72 7.80
CA GLY A 564 28.28 4.94 6.97
C GLY A 564 28.59 4.87 5.47
N ALA A 565 27.57 4.64 4.66
CA ALA A 565 27.67 4.59 3.21
C ALA A 565 26.72 5.61 2.54
N LEU A 566 27.21 6.30 1.52
CA LEU A 566 26.41 7.08 0.59
C LEU A 566 26.49 6.41 -0.77
N GLU A 567 25.36 6.08 -1.33
CA GLU A 567 25.25 5.57 -2.68
C GLU A 567 24.46 6.53 -3.54
N VAL A 568 24.95 6.73 -4.77
CA VAL A 568 24.30 7.56 -5.76
C VAL A 568 23.81 6.64 -6.87
N GLY A 569 22.54 6.79 -7.25
CA GLY A 569 21.88 5.82 -8.13
C GLY A 569 21.09 4.77 -7.34
N TYR A 570 20.28 3.99 -8.06
CA TYR A 570 19.33 3.03 -7.50
C TYR A 570 19.68 1.61 -7.91
N GLU A 571 19.62 0.66 -6.98
CA GLU A 571 19.85 -0.78 -7.18
C GLU A 571 18.51 -1.53 -7.36
N ASP A 572 18.19 -2.01 -8.56
CA ASP A 572 17.06 -2.93 -8.81
C ASP A 572 17.57 -4.31 -9.21
N ASN A 573 17.44 -5.33 -8.35
CA ASN A 573 17.84 -6.71 -8.68
C ASN A 573 19.29 -6.82 -9.22
N ASP A 574 20.23 -6.14 -8.55
CA ASP A 574 21.64 -5.99 -8.94
C ASP A 574 21.88 -5.10 -10.19
N ASP A 575 20.83 -4.52 -10.81
CA ASP A 575 20.94 -3.50 -11.86
C ASP A 575 20.99 -2.10 -11.23
N HIS A 576 22.14 -1.44 -11.31
CA HIS A 576 22.27 -0.05 -10.88
C HIS A 576 21.96 0.92 -12.03
N ASN A 577 21.03 1.86 -11.81
CA ASN A 577 20.73 2.94 -12.74
C ASN A 577 21.53 4.22 -12.42
N VAL A 578 21.91 4.95 -13.48
CA VAL A 578 22.64 6.22 -13.34
C VAL A 578 21.78 7.27 -12.62
N GLY A 579 22.31 7.83 -11.55
CA GLY A 579 21.66 8.87 -10.74
C GLY A 579 22.49 10.14 -10.60
N LYS A 580 21.80 11.26 -10.39
CA LYS A 580 22.44 12.54 -10.02
C LYS A 580 21.87 13.08 -8.72
N LEU A 581 22.77 13.29 -7.76
CA LEU A 581 22.47 13.97 -6.51
C LEU A 581 22.80 15.46 -6.63
N GLN A 582 21.82 16.32 -6.37
CA GLN A 582 22.01 17.75 -6.26
C GLN A 582 21.84 18.18 -4.80
N LEU A 583 22.86 18.78 -4.21
CA LEU A 583 22.81 19.39 -2.89
C LEU A 583 22.65 20.90 -3.06
N THR A 584 21.50 21.42 -2.64
CA THR A 584 21.15 22.83 -2.85
C THR A 584 21.18 23.63 -1.55
N SER A 585 21.61 24.89 -1.65
CA SER A 585 21.47 25.85 -0.56
C SER A 585 20.03 26.32 -0.51
N SER A 586 19.26 25.81 0.46
CA SER A 586 17.88 26.22 0.68
C SER A 586 17.54 26.27 2.16
N GLY A 587 16.74 27.25 2.56
CA GLY A 587 16.38 27.48 3.96
C GLY A 587 17.62 27.72 4.83
N SER A 588 17.87 26.83 5.78
CA SER A 588 19.05 26.86 6.66
C SER A 588 20.20 25.95 6.18
N ARG A 589 20.03 25.27 5.04
CA ARG A 589 20.99 24.31 4.48
C ARG A 589 21.91 25.00 3.49
N ALA A 590 23.19 24.63 3.53
CA ALA A 590 24.22 25.22 2.69
C ALA A 590 24.45 24.48 1.36
N GLY A 591 23.80 23.34 1.10
CA GLY A 591 24.10 22.53 -0.08
C GLY A 591 25.37 21.69 0.04
N SER A 592 25.81 21.37 1.27
CA SER A 592 27.15 20.81 1.54
C SER A 592 27.17 19.27 1.59
N LEU A 593 28.30 18.69 1.18
CA LEU A 593 28.62 17.27 1.34
C LEU A 593 29.78 17.10 2.34
N THR A 594 29.58 16.30 3.39
CA THR A 594 30.64 15.96 4.35
C THR A 594 30.83 14.46 4.47
N LEU A 595 32.02 13.96 4.10
CA LEU A 595 32.39 12.55 4.21
C LEU A 595 33.50 12.39 5.25
N ALA A 596 33.26 11.55 6.26
CA ALA A 596 34.23 11.28 7.31
C ALA A 596 35.24 10.19 6.93
N SER A 597 36.38 10.15 7.61
CA SER A 597 37.30 9.01 7.49
C SER A 597 36.58 7.71 7.86
N GLY A 598 36.66 6.70 7.00
CA GLY A 598 36.00 5.41 7.20
C GLY A 598 34.57 5.33 6.65
N SER A 599 34.03 6.40 6.05
CA SER A 599 32.81 6.30 5.24
C SER A 599 33.12 5.66 3.87
N THR A 600 32.06 5.22 3.19
CA THR A 600 32.11 4.77 1.80
C THR A 600 31.18 5.60 0.93
N THR A 601 31.63 5.98 -0.26
CA THR A 601 30.79 6.53 -1.32
C THR A 601 30.78 5.57 -2.48
N ILE A 602 29.60 5.10 -2.88
CA ILE A 602 29.39 4.13 -3.96
C ILE A 602 28.83 4.88 -5.16
N MET A 603 29.49 4.70 -6.30
CA MET A 603 29.13 5.32 -7.58
C MET A 603 29.41 4.34 -8.71
N GLN A 604 28.80 4.58 -9.85
CA GLN A 604 28.85 3.72 -11.00
C GLN A 604 29.18 4.46 -12.29
N VAL A 605 29.86 3.73 -13.17
CA VAL A 605 30.09 4.09 -14.57
C VAL A 605 29.63 2.90 -15.43
N ASN A 606 28.39 2.91 -15.92
CA ASN A 606 27.84 1.75 -16.65
C ASN A 606 26.76 2.06 -17.71
N GLY A 607 26.49 3.33 -18.05
CA GLY A 607 25.46 3.61 -19.04
C GLY A 607 25.79 3.12 -20.45
N THR A 608 24.99 3.51 -21.43
CA THR A 608 25.19 3.25 -22.85
C THR A 608 26.18 4.20 -23.52
N ALA A 609 26.58 5.27 -22.82
CA ALA A 609 27.47 6.31 -23.31
C ALA A 609 28.40 6.88 -22.22
N ALA A 610 29.46 7.58 -22.63
CA ALA A 610 30.48 8.15 -21.74
C ALA A 610 29.95 9.18 -20.72
N ASN A 611 28.76 9.74 -20.97
CA ASN A 611 28.12 10.77 -20.16
C ASN A 611 27.03 10.21 -19.22
N GLU A 612 26.92 8.89 -19.12
CA GLU A 612 25.95 8.21 -18.27
C GLU A 612 26.69 7.55 -17.09
N PHE A 613 26.85 8.32 -16.02
CA PHE A 613 27.55 7.94 -14.79
C PHE A 613 26.98 8.69 -13.58
N ASP A 614 27.19 8.14 -12.38
CA ASP A 614 26.69 8.77 -11.17
C ASP A 614 27.46 10.04 -10.82
N SER A 615 26.75 11.07 -10.39
CA SER A 615 27.38 12.36 -10.06
C SER A 615 26.74 13.05 -8.87
N ILE A 616 27.56 13.82 -8.14
CA ILE A 616 27.12 14.73 -7.08
C ILE A 616 27.45 16.16 -7.50
N VAL A 617 26.45 17.04 -7.42
CA VAL A 617 26.61 18.49 -7.57
C VAL A 617 26.25 19.14 -6.25
N ALA A 618 27.19 19.90 -5.68
CA ALA A 618 26.99 20.59 -4.41
C ALA A 618 27.09 22.11 -4.59
N GLU A 619 26.10 22.86 -4.12
CA GLU A 619 26.16 24.33 -4.07
C GLU A 619 27.02 24.82 -2.88
N GLY A 620 27.19 23.98 -1.86
CA GLY A 620 27.99 24.22 -0.67
C GLY A 620 29.39 23.61 -0.70
N ASP A 621 30.08 23.67 0.43
CA ASP A 621 31.42 23.07 0.58
C ASP A 621 31.36 21.54 0.54
N VAL A 622 32.40 20.94 -0.02
CA VAL A 622 32.57 19.48 -0.09
C VAL A 622 33.81 19.07 0.68
N THR A 623 33.63 18.26 1.72
CA THR A 623 34.73 17.68 2.49
C THR A 623 34.82 16.17 2.21
N LEU A 624 35.94 15.74 1.65
CA LEU A 624 36.16 14.36 1.21
C LEU A 624 37.09 13.60 2.16
N ALA A 625 36.68 12.39 2.53
CA ALA A 625 37.51 11.38 3.18
C ALA A 625 36.92 9.99 2.87
N GLY A 626 37.46 8.95 3.50
CA GLY A 626 36.94 7.60 3.34
C GLY A 626 37.29 6.98 1.98
N THR A 627 36.42 6.09 1.50
CA THR A 627 36.63 5.33 0.27
C THR A 627 35.60 5.71 -0.79
N LEU A 628 36.05 6.00 -2.00
CA LEU A 628 35.21 6.03 -3.20
C LEU A 628 35.28 4.65 -3.84
N GLN A 629 34.14 3.96 -3.88
CA GLN A 629 33.97 2.69 -4.57
C GLN A 629 33.30 2.94 -5.91
N ILE A 630 34.01 2.61 -7.00
CA ILE A 630 33.48 2.69 -8.36
C ILE A 630 33.09 1.30 -8.83
N LEU A 631 31.80 1.13 -9.10
CA LEU A 631 31.25 -0.05 -9.76
C LEU A 631 31.40 0.13 -11.28
N VAL A 632 32.15 -0.79 -11.90
CA VAL A 632 32.31 -0.86 -13.35
C VAL A 632 31.59 -2.10 -13.82
N ASN A 633 30.54 -1.92 -14.62
CA ASN A 633 29.81 -3.04 -15.21
C ASN A 633 29.44 -4.11 -14.14
N PRO A 634 28.62 -3.78 -13.12
CA PRO A 634 27.97 -4.86 -12.37
C PRO A 634 27.11 -5.62 -13.38
N ASP A 635 27.37 -6.91 -13.54
CA ASP A 635 26.66 -7.77 -14.48
C ASP A 635 25.17 -7.74 -14.14
N GLY A 636 24.40 -7.00 -14.94
CA GLY A 636 22.96 -7.05 -14.85
C GLY A 636 22.46 -8.44 -15.24
N SER A 637 21.69 -9.07 -14.35
CA SER A 637 21.19 -10.43 -14.50
C SER A 637 20.08 -10.52 -15.59
N GLY A 638 20.40 -10.19 -16.84
CA GLY A 638 19.55 -10.44 -18.02
C GLY A 638 19.19 -9.23 -18.89
N GLY A 639 19.68 -8.02 -18.58
CA GLY A 639 19.46 -6.83 -19.40
C GLY A 639 20.28 -6.82 -20.70
N THR A 640 19.65 -6.44 -21.82
CA THR A 640 20.31 -6.32 -23.15
C THR A 640 20.88 -4.92 -23.44
N ASN A 641 21.03 -4.06 -22.44
CA ASN A 641 21.52 -2.71 -22.69
C ASN A 641 23.00 -2.73 -23.11
N PRO A 642 23.38 -2.03 -24.19
CA PRO A 642 24.77 -1.96 -24.62
C PRO A 642 25.60 -1.23 -23.55
N ILE A 643 26.55 -1.95 -22.96
CA ILE A 643 27.44 -1.47 -21.90
C ILE A 643 28.48 -0.51 -22.50
N TYR A 644 28.63 0.68 -21.93
CA TYR A 644 29.75 1.55 -22.21
C TYR A 644 31.05 0.92 -21.68
N ALA A 645 32.00 0.65 -22.57
CA ALA A 645 33.34 0.18 -22.20
C ALA A 645 34.28 1.39 -22.13
N PRO A 646 34.78 1.78 -20.93
CA PRO A 646 35.65 2.95 -20.84
C PRO A 646 36.96 2.72 -21.60
N THR A 647 37.47 3.79 -22.20
CA THR A 647 38.67 3.81 -23.03
C THR A 647 39.69 4.80 -22.48
N LEU A 648 40.95 4.61 -22.86
CA LEU A 648 42.05 5.46 -22.40
C LEU A 648 41.78 6.94 -22.73
N GLY A 649 41.79 7.78 -21.69
CA GLY A 649 41.56 9.22 -21.77
C GLY A 649 40.11 9.65 -21.50
N ASP A 650 39.18 8.73 -21.29
CA ASP A 650 37.83 9.09 -20.84
C ASP A 650 37.88 9.76 -19.47
N THR A 651 36.97 10.71 -19.25
CA THR A 651 36.88 11.47 -18.01
C THR A 651 35.44 11.53 -17.49
N PHE A 652 35.29 11.43 -16.16
CA PHE A 652 33.98 11.45 -15.49
C PHE A 652 34.00 12.44 -14.33
N ASP A 653 33.13 13.45 -14.38
CA ASP A 653 33.02 14.51 -13.37
C ASP A 653 32.10 14.07 -12.23
N ILE A 654 32.63 13.24 -11.33
CA ILE A 654 31.84 12.54 -10.31
C ILE A 654 31.39 13.42 -9.15
N VAL A 655 32.14 14.48 -8.82
CA VAL A 655 31.74 15.46 -7.80
C VAL A 655 32.12 16.86 -8.25
N SER A 656 31.16 17.77 -8.30
CA SER A 656 31.41 19.18 -8.57
C SER A 656 30.84 20.08 -7.49
N ALA A 657 31.61 21.06 -7.05
CA ALA A 657 31.13 22.17 -6.25
C ALA A 657 30.84 23.36 -7.17
N VAL A 658 29.61 23.86 -7.15
CA VAL A 658 29.09 24.89 -8.05
C VAL A 658 28.58 26.09 -7.25
N ALA A 659 28.45 27.24 -7.92
CA ALA A 659 27.78 28.38 -7.32
C ALA A 659 26.27 28.08 -7.21
N SER A 660 25.62 28.60 -6.18
CA SER A 660 24.18 28.43 -6.01
C SER A 660 23.43 29.06 -7.19
N SER A 661 22.49 28.33 -7.78
CA SER A 661 21.67 28.92 -8.85
C SER A 661 20.67 29.91 -8.25
N LEU A 662 20.60 31.13 -8.80
CA LEU A 662 19.53 32.07 -8.51
C LEU A 662 18.48 31.94 -9.62
N PRO A 663 17.26 31.48 -9.34
CA PRO A 663 16.24 31.24 -10.39
C PRO A 663 15.93 32.47 -11.25
N THR A 664 16.21 33.67 -10.74
CA THR A 664 15.93 34.95 -11.38
C THR A 664 17.17 35.64 -11.95
N ASP A 665 18.33 34.97 -11.94
CA ASP A 665 19.57 35.41 -12.59
C ASP A 665 19.56 34.94 -14.07
N PHE A 666 18.65 35.53 -14.84
CA PHE A 666 18.37 35.19 -16.23
C PHE A 666 19.55 35.46 -17.19
N ASP A 667 20.45 36.39 -16.86
CA ASP A 667 21.65 36.65 -17.66
C ASP A 667 22.89 35.86 -17.19
N HIS A 668 22.73 35.04 -16.13
CA HIS A 668 23.74 34.19 -15.52
C HIS A 668 24.99 34.97 -15.09
N SER A 669 24.81 36.20 -14.62
CA SER A 669 25.88 37.05 -14.10
C SER A 669 26.25 36.75 -12.65
N PHE A 670 25.53 35.81 -12.02
CA PHE A 670 25.57 35.49 -10.59
C PHE A 670 24.98 36.59 -9.70
N THR A 671 24.25 37.55 -10.28
CA THR A 671 23.64 38.67 -9.55
C THR A 671 22.29 39.00 -10.14
N VAL A 672 21.25 39.10 -9.32
CA VAL A 672 19.90 39.46 -9.78
C VAL A 672 19.78 40.98 -9.82
N ASP A 673 19.95 41.57 -11.01
CA ASP A 673 19.93 43.01 -11.19
C ASP A 673 19.14 43.49 -12.43
N GLY A 674 19.51 44.65 -12.99
CA GLY A 674 18.85 45.22 -14.17
C GLY A 674 19.16 44.47 -15.47
N GLY A 675 20.22 43.65 -15.52
CA GLY A 675 20.54 42.74 -16.61
C GLY A 675 19.46 41.68 -16.78
N ASP A 676 19.09 41.02 -15.69
CA ASP A 676 18.02 40.01 -15.65
C ASP A 676 16.67 40.59 -16.02
N LEU A 677 16.35 41.79 -15.52
CA LEU A 677 15.13 42.48 -15.91
C LEU A 677 15.04 42.66 -17.43
N THR A 678 16.17 42.94 -18.08
CA THR A 678 16.24 43.12 -19.53
C THR A 678 15.97 41.80 -20.25
N MET A 679 16.50 40.68 -19.72
CA MET A 679 16.23 39.33 -20.21
C MET A 679 14.74 38.97 -20.05
N TRP A 680 14.18 39.13 -18.85
CA TRP A 680 12.76 38.88 -18.60
C TRP A 680 11.84 39.72 -19.50
N GLN A 681 12.13 41.01 -19.68
CA GLN A 681 11.37 41.88 -20.59
C GLN A 681 11.40 41.39 -22.04
N SER A 682 12.46 40.71 -22.46
CA SER A 682 12.58 40.16 -23.81
C SER A 682 11.87 38.80 -23.97
N ALA A 683 11.76 38.04 -22.88
CA ALA A 683 11.09 36.74 -22.82
C ALA A 683 9.58 36.85 -22.56
N TYR A 684 9.12 37.95 -21.92
CA TYR A 684 7.74 38.10 -21.46
C TYR A 684 6.70 37.85 -22.57
N GLY A 685 5.93 36.77 -22.42
CA GLY A 685 4.93 36.32 -23.39
C GLY A 685 5.49 35.86 -24.75
N VAL A 686 6.79 35.58 -24.84
CA VAL A 686 7.50 35.13 -26.04
C VAL A 686 7.95 33.67 -25.90
N ASP A 687 8.71 33.36 -24.86
CA ASP A 687 9.25 32.03 -24.56
C ASP A 687 9.55 31.89 -23.05
N ALA A 688 10.06 30.73 -22.62
CA ALA A 688 10.38 30.40 -21.22
C ALA A 688 11.84 30.74 -20.83
N THR A 689 12.51 31.65 -21.54
CA THR A 689 13.93 31.95 -21.24
C THR A 689 14.14 32.75 -19.95
N ALA A 690 13.07 33.26 -19.34
CA ALA A 690 13.07 33.90 -18.03
C ALA A 690 12.00 33.32 -17.10
N ASP A 691 11.82 32.00 -17.17
CA ASP A 691 10.93 31.18 -16.35
C ASP A 691 11.59 30.90 -14.98
N ALA A 692 11.28 31.74 -14.00
CA ALA A 692 11.81 31.64 -12.64
C ALA A 692 11.00 30.70 -11.75
N ASP A 693 9.73 30.41 -12.07
CA ASP A 693 8.89 29.49 -11.28
C ASP A 693 8.76 28.08 -11.90
N GLY A 694 9.29 27.89 -13.11
CA GLY A 694 9.43 26.61 -13.79
C GLY A 694 8.14 26.11 -14.45
N ASP A 695 7.17 27.00 -14.71
CA ASP A 695 5.86 26.63 -15.26
C ASP A 695 5.83 26.50 -16.81
N GLY A 696 6.95 26.82 -17.46
CA GLY A 696 7.15 26.70 -18.89
C GLY A 696 6.79 27.96 -19.68
N ASP A 697 6.57 29.10 -19.03
CA ASP A 697 6.49 30.40 -19.71
C ASP A 697 7.30 31.52 -19.01
N SER A 698 7.08 32.78 -19.41
CA SER A 698 7.75 33.92 -18.78
C SER A 698 6.73 35.02 -18.64
N ASP A 699 6.22 35.20 -17.44
CA ASP A 699 5.05 36.00 -17.15
C ASP A 699 5.19 36.87 -15.87
N GLY A 700 4.06 37.33 -15.34
CA GLY A 700 4.05 38.19 -14.16
C GLY A 700 4.49 37.49 -12.86
N ALA A 701 4.40 36.17 -12.76
CA ALA A 701 4.87 35.37 -11.64
C ALA A 701 6.40 35.38 -11.58
N ASP A 702 7.08 35.18 -12.72
CA ASP A 702 8.54 35.27 -12.81
C ASP A 702 9.06 36.66 -12.51
N PHE A 703 8.34 37.68 -12.99
CA PHE A 703 8.68 39.05 -12.66
C PHE A 703 8.60 39.31 -11.16
N LEU A 704 7.59 38.75 -10.49
CA LEU A 704 7.43 38.87 -9.05
C LEU A 704 8.55 38.12 -8.31
N ALA A 705 8.98 36.97 -8.82
CA ALA A 705 10.17 36.27 -8.32
C ALA A 705 11.42 37.15 -8.45
N TRP A 706 11.69 37.71 -9.64
CA TRP A 706 12.82 38.61 -9.87
C TRP A 706 12.77 39.85 -8.95
N GLN A 707 11.58 40.46 -8.78
CA GLN A 707 11.42 41.60 -7.88
C GLN A 707 11.76 41.29 -6.43
N ARG A 708 11.46 40.07 -5.97
CA ARG A 708 11.76 39.63 -4.60
C ARG A 708 13.23 39.35 -4.39
N SER A 709 13.92 38.91 -5.44
CA SER A 709 15.35 38.58 -5.42
C SER A 709 16.26 39.70 -5.93
N PHE A 710 15.73 40.86 -6.31
CA PHE A 710 16.55 41.97 -6.81
C PHE A 710 17.61 42.41 -5.78
N GLY A 711 18.88 42.33 -6.19
CA GLY A 711 20.06 42.60 -5.39
C GLY A 711 20.68 41.35 -4.76
N ASP A 712 20.08 40.17 -4.92
CA ASP A 712 20.69 38.91 -4.52
C ASP A 712 21.93 38.62 -5.37
N THR A 713 22.95 38.06 -4.74
CA THR A 713 24.18 37.63 -5.41
C THR A 713 24.44 36.18 -5.03
N SER A 714 24.67 35.32 -6.01
CA SER A 714 24.96 33.92 -5.75
C SER A 714 26.16 33.82 -4.82
N ALA A 715 26.10 32.89 -3.88
CA ALA A 715 27.30 32.49 -3.16
C ALA A 715 28.36 32.01 -4.18
N PRO A 716 29.65 32.29 -3.97
CA PRO A 716 30.69 31.68 -4.78
C PRO A 716 30.57 30.15 -4.67
N ALA A 717 31.02 29.45 -5.70
CA ALA A 717 31.06 28.00 -5.67
C ALA A 717 31.75 27.50 -4.40
N GLY A 718 31.16 26.48 -3.77
CA GLY A 718 31.77 25.79 -2.65
C GLY A 718 33.16 25.27 -3.00
N THR A 719 33.93 24.95 -1.96
CA THR A 719 35.28 24.40 -2.12
C THR A 719 35.31 22.91 -1.84
N ILE A 720 36.03 22.17 -2.67
CA ILE A 720 36.35 20.76 -2.45
C ILE A 720 37.67 20.68 -1.67
N THR A 721 37.62 20.00 -0.52
CA THR A 721 38.79 19.73 0.32
C THR A 721 38.88 18.24 0.67
N GLY A 722 40.08 17.76 0.95
CA GLY A 722 40.32 16.33 1.25
C GLY A 722 40.47 15.46 0.00
N THR A 723 40.47 14.13 0.19
CA THR A 723 40.71 13.13 -0.87
C THR A 723 40.06 11.80 -0.52
N PHE A 724 39.74 10.99 -1.53
CA PHE A 724 39.33 9.60 -1.39
C PHE A 724 40.49 8.61 -1.40
N ALA A 725 40.31 7.47 -0.75
CA ALA A 725 40.90 6.21 -1.19
C ALA A 725 40.03 5.62 -2.32
N LEU A 726 40.63 5.20 -3.43
CA LEU A 726 39.89 4.61 -4.54
C LEU A 726 39.81 3.08 -4.40
N SER A 727 38.60 2.54 -4.54
CA SER A 727 38.31 1.12 -4.72
C SER A 727 37.55 0.94 -6.03
N VAL A 728 37.93 -0.05 -6.85
CA VAL A 728 37.25 -0.35 -8.12
C VAL A 728 36.74 -1.78 -8.08
N VAL A 729 35.45 -1.95 -8.34
CA VAL A 729 34.79 -3.25 -8.46
C VAL A 729 34.48 -3.46 -9.94
N ASP A 730 35.23 -4.35 -10.58
CA ASP A 730 35.14 -4.65 -12.02
C ASP A 730 34.93 -6.16 -12.23
N PRO A 731 33.73 -6.70 -11.91
CA PRO A 731 33.47 -8.14 -11.97
C PRO A 731 33.56 -8.68 -13.41
N GLY A 732 33.19 -7.87 -14.40
CA GLY A 732 33.33 -8.20 -15.83
C GLY A 732 34.75 -8.11 -16.37
N ASN A 733 35.71 -7.62 -15.58
CA ASN A 733 37.10 -7.38 -15.98
C ASN A 733 37.21 -6.51 -17.25
N VAL A 734 36.28 -5.55 -17.41
CA VAL A 734 36.18 -4.66 -18.58
C VAL A 734 37.34 -3.68 -18.59
N MET A 735 37.69 -3.13 -17.42
CA MET A 735 38.79 -2.19 -17.25
C MET A 735 40.11 -2.93 -17.06
N SER A 736 40.19 -3.82 -16.06
CA SER A 736 41.44 -4.50 -15.75
C SER A 736 41.88 -5.47 -16.84
N GLY A 737 40.95 -6.07 -17.59
CA GLY A 737 41.23 -6.95 -18.73
C GLY A 737 41.80 -6.20 -19.93
N ALA A 738 41.45 -4.92 -20.09
CA ALA A 738 42.01 -4.02 -21.10
C ALA A 738 43.33 -3.36 -20.67
N GLY A 739 43.79 -3.62 -19.44
CA GLY A 739 44.97 -2.96 -18.87
C GLY A 739 44.72 -1.48 -18.59
N LEU A 740 43.49 -1.11 -18.22
CA LEU A 740 43.07 0.23 -17.85
C LEU A 740 42.91 0.34 -16.32
N ALA A 741 42.98 1.55 -15.80
CA ALA A 741 42.68 1.87 -14.41
C ALA A 741 42.11 3.29 -14.31
N PHE A 742 41.47 3.61 -13.19
CA PHE A 742 41.08 4.98 -12.88
C PHE A 742 42.18 5.71 -12.09
N GLN A 743 42.38 6.98 -12.43
CA GLN A 743 43.09 7.95 -11.63
C GLN A 743 42.09 9.02 -11.18
N ILE A 744 42.19 9.47 -9.92
CA ILE A 744 41.39 10.60 -9.44
C ILE A 744 42.19 11.89 -9.58
N ASN A 745 41.60 12.87 -10.27
CA ASN A 745 42.10 14.24 -10.39
C ASN A 745 41.25 15.16 -9.51
N TYR A 746 41.91 16.02 -8.73
CA TYR A 746 41.26 16.96 -7.81
C TYR A 746 41.57 18.40 -8.19
N THR A 747 40.56 19.24 -8.20
CA THR A 747 40.67 20.70 -8.19
C THR A 747 39.92 21.27 -6.99
N SER A 748 39.91 22.59 -6.83
CA SER A 748 39.12 23.22 -5.75
C SER A 748 37.61 23.10 -5.94
N THR A 749 37.12 22.71 -7.12
CA THR A 749 35.68 22.65 -7.44
C THR A 749 35.26 21.37 -8.17
N LEU A 750 36.19 20.45 -8.44
CA LEU A 750 35.93 19.24 -9.22
C LEU A 750 36.76 18.06 -8.74
N VAL A 751 36.10 16.91 -8.59
CA VAL A 751 36.70 15.58 -8.56
C VAL A 751 36.36 14.89 -9.87
N GLN A 752 37.40 14.48 -10.60
CA GLN A 752 37.26 13.84 -11.90
C GLN A 752 37.96 12.47 -11.88
N LEU A 753 37.31 11.44 -12.38
CA LEU A 753 37.95 10.19 -12.75
C LEU A 753 38.51 10.30 -14.15
N GLU A 754 39.75 9.89 -14.36
CA GLU A 754 40.37 9.75 -15.68
C GLU A 754 40.76 8.29 -15.90
N VAL A 755 40.41 7.74 -17.06
CA VAL A 755 40.84 6.41 -17.48
C VAL A 755 42.28 6.51 -17.98
N VAL A 756 43.18 5.89 -17.23
CA VAL A 756 44.62 5.85 -17.55
C VAL A 756 45.03 4.43 -17.91
N ALA A 757 46.24 4.30 -18.46
CA ALA A 757 46.86 2.99 -18.59
C ALA A 757 47.09 2.42 -17.19
N GLY A 758 46.50 1.26 -16.93
CA GLY A 758 46.67 0.55 -15.68
C GLY A 758 48.13 0.16 -15.46
N PRO A 759 48.55 -0.06 -14.20
CA PRO A 759 49.88 -0.57 -13.92
C PRO A 759 50.05 -1.89 -14.67
N LEU A 760 51.07 -1.98 -15.53
CA LEU A 760 51.43 -3.22 -16.21
C LEU A 760 51.58 -4.32 -15.16
N THR A 761 50.62 -5.24 -15.08
CA THR A 761 50.67 -6.41 -14.21
C THR A 761 51.76 -7.32 -14.75
N THR A 762 53.00 -7.07 -14.33
CA THR A 762 54.20 -7.86 -14.63
C THR A 762 54.25 -8.37 -16.07
N LEU A 763 54.99 -7.68 -16.95
CA LEU A 763 55.59 -8.37 -18.10
C LEU A 763 56.16 -9.68 -17.56
N ALA A 764 55.56 -10.81 -17.95
CA ALA A 764 56.07 -12.13 -17.62
C ALA A 764 57.56 -12.05 -17.95
N ALA A 765 58.42 -12.19 -16.93
CA ALA A 765 59.85 -11.98 -17.07
C ALA A 765 60.27 -12.65 -18.37
N VAL A 766 60.69 -11.84 -19.37
CA VAL A 766 61.20 -12.39 -20.62
C VAL A 766 62.22 -13.41 -20.17
N PRO A 767 62.05 -14.72 -20.49
CA PRO A 767 62.98 -15.73 -20.00
C PRO A 767 64.35 -15.25 -20.40
N GLU A 768 65.21 -14.92 -19.42
CA GLU A 768 66.58 -14.61 -19.75
C GLU A 768 67.07 -15.80 -20.59
N PRO A 769 67.64 -15.56 -21.79
CA PRO A 769 68.12 -16.66 -22.60
C PRO A 769 69.03 -17.47 -21.70
N SER A 770 68.67 -18.73 -21.45
CA SER A 770 69.48 -19.64 -20.63
C SER A 770 70.93 -19.46 -21.05
N SER A 771 71.85 -19.39 -20.09
CA SER A 771 73.28 -19.18 -20.32
C SER A 771 73.89 -20.16 -21.36
N VAL A 772 73.15 -21.20 -21.74
CA VAL A 772 73.38 -22.10 -22.88
C VAL A 772 73.36 -21.39 -24.25
N VAL A 773 72.49 -20.40 -24.48
CA VAL A 773 72.37 -19.69 -25.78
C VAL A 773 73.52 -18.69 -25.97
N LEU A 774 73.98 -18.02 -24.92
CA LEU A 774 75.15 -17.15 -24.94
C LEU A 774 76.47 -17.93 -25.12
N VAL A 775 76.56 -19.15 -24.58
CA VAL A 775 77.70 -20.06 -24.81
C VAL A 775 77.70 -20.65 -26.23
N LEU A 776 76.53 -20.92 -26.82
CA LEU A 776 76.43 -21.36 -28.22
C LEU A 776 76.84 -20.26 -29.22
N ILE A 777 76.51 -18.99 -28.97
CA ILE A 777 76.95 -17.87 -29.82
C ILE A 777 78.47 -17.63 -29.68
N ALA A 778 79.04 -17.81 -28.49
CA ALA A 778 80.49 -17.71 -28.27
C ALA A 778 81.28 -18.87 -28.91
N LEU A 779 80.72 -20.09 -28.96
CA LEU A 779 81.36 -21.25 -29.58
C LEU A 779 81.28 -21.23 -31.12
N VAL A 780 80.22 -20.68 -31.71
CA VAL A 780 80.12 -20.49 -33.17
C VAL A 780 81.08 -19.39 -33.66
N GLY A 781 81.40 -18.39 -32.83
CA GLY A 781 82.40 -17.37 -33.14
C GLY A 781 83.85 -17.84 -33.17
N LEU A 782 84.19 -18.96 -32.50
CA LEU A 782 85.55 -19.51 -32.44
C LEU A 782 85.84 -20.59 -33.50
N GLY A 783 84.83 -21.05 -34.25
CA GLY A 783 84.96 -22.10 -35.26
C GLY A 783 85.39 -21.66 -36.68
N VAL A 784 85.45 -20.34 -36.97
CA VAL A 784 85.65 -19.83 -38.36
C VAL A 784 87.06 -19.28 -38.61
N ARG A 785 88.05 -19.56 -37.75
CA ARG A 785 89.47 -19.27 -38.04
C ARG A 785 90.33 -20.54 -38.05
N ARG A 786 90.19 -21.36 -39.10
CA ARG A 786 91.30 -22.17 -39.66
C ARG A 786 90.94 -22.70 -41.05
N ASN A 787 91.83 -22.41 -42.01
CA ASN A 787 91.91 -22.88 -43.41
C ASN A 787 91.11 -22.12 -44.47
N HIS A 788 91.57 -20.95 -44.89
CA HIS A 788 92.38 -20.75 -46.11
C HIS A 788 92.83 -19.29 -46.22
#